data_AF-A0A1B7LCK6-F1
#
_entry.id   AF-A0A1B7LCK6-F1
#
_cell.length_a   1.000
_cell.length_b   1.000
_cell.length_c   1.000
_cell.angle_alpha   90.00
_cell.angle_beta   90.00
_cell.angle_gamma   90.00
#
_symmetry.space_group_name_H-M   'P 1'
#
loop_
_entity.id
_entity.type
_entity.pdbx_description
1 polymer ?
#
loop_
_entity_poly.entity_id
_entity_poly.type
_entity_poly.pdbx_seq_one_letter_code
_entity_poly.pdbx_strand_id
1 'polypeptide(L)'
;MWDLLEHLNRLTRKRGQKAWLVGGFVRDLILGRPGRDVDVAVTGSGAALAGELAAMTGSAFVPMDPAHDVSRVVRKTKAGVEQLDITGLAQVDLLADLRRRDFTVNAMALPLGDYLSNPAPTPGQGATVAGNRQEERLKGHIAGDSGKCNGTACRGKEHFDGGAVSYRVRPRAGTPGTVQQTGPALPPDARLDQDVSPSRQYPTAVPEPSSPGELIGHAAGPVPGGLIDPLGGLVDLRRGLIRACGPRSIADDPLRALRAARFAGQAGWRIEAETVRLIRAASMRAVAPERVLEELVHILSLPDACRVIRMLDGELGILEQLFPEIVPLRRMEQNGHHVDNVWEHSLKTLQCFETVLEESGYNQGAGGTRNFPRYKQSSLDSEIGTVTGTAQGIFQKNSPGTPCLPAASDVTEDGHRTEPGKDPGSGGGYPGGNKRAGSSVCLDPSREGTAGGGVDGVAGKEAHFPPPDPFVLPPQVAGPLAAYINSPLTRARSRLPVLKLACLFHDTGKLTTRAVAADGRFTFYGHHTAGAPAAAAIARRLRLSRREADLLAALVRGHMDPLFLYKSRPVSGRAAYRFFRRLGDEVPGCLLISLADISSSRLAAGAAAEAAAYRDFIAGMLQRYFKEPAASGRSRPLLSGREVCRLLDIEPSPLVGRLLEELAAARAAGEVRTCREAEEWVRKNKSKMLLEDLT
;
A
#
# COMPACT_ATOMS: atom_id res chain seq x y z
N MET A 1 21.12 3.94 23.08
CA MET A 1 19.87 4.57 23.54
C MET A 1 19.85 4.63 25.07
N TRP A 2 20.10 3.50 25.74
CA TRP A 2 20.21 3.41 27.20
C TRP A 2 21.00 4.56 27.84
N ASP A 3 22.24 4.78 27.40
CA ASP A 3 23.08 5.86 27.95
C ASP A 3 22.41 7.24 27.81
N LEU A 4 21.72 7.51 26.70
CA LEU A 4 21.06 8.80 26.47
C LEU A 4 19.93 9.02 27.49
N LEU A 5 19.16 7.97 27.77
CA LEU A 5 18.12 7.96 28.79
C LEU A 5 18.68 8.10 30.22
N GLU A 6 19.83 7.48 30.52
CA GLU A 6 20.50 7.67 31.82
C GLU A 6 20.99 9.11 32.02
N HIS A 7 21.58 9.73 30.98
CA HIS A 7 21.97 11.14 31.04
C HIS A 7 20.76 12.04 31.25
N LEU A 8 19.65 11.78 30.55
CA LEU A 8 18.39 12.51 30.73
C LEU A 8 17.83 12.35 32.15
N ASN A 9 17.81 11.14 32.70
CA ASN A 9 17.33 10.87 34.06
C ASN A 9 18.20 11.59 35.12
N ARG A 10 19.53 11.59 34.95
CA ARG A 10 20.43 12.36 35.84
C ARG A 10 20.15 13.85 35.76
N LEU A 11 19.94 14.38 34.55
CA LEU A 11 19.71 15.80 34.32
C LEU A 11 18.39 16.28 34.92
N THR A 12 17.31 15.52 34.72
CA THR A 12 16.00 15.81 35.31
C THR A 12 16.02 15.77 36.83
N ARG A 13 16.68 14.76 37.44
CA ARG A 13 16.88 14.69 38.90
C ARG A 13 17.64 15.90 39.43
N LYS A 14 18.71 16.33 38.77
CA LYS A 14 19.49 17.53 39.15
C LYS A 14 18.65 18.80 39.17
N ARG A 15 17.66 18.89 38.27
CA ARG A 15 16.74 20.04 38.14
C ARG A 15 15.46 19.90 38.97
N GLY A 16 15.29 18.83 39.76
CA GLY A 16 14.05 18.56 40.48
C GLY A 16 12.85 18.29 39.55
N GLN A 17 13.12 17.92 38.30
CA GLN A 17 12.11 17.62 37.29
C GLN A 17 11.80 16.12 37.26
N LYS A 18 10.59 15.78 36.82
CA LYS A 18 10.15 14.40 36.58
C LYS A 18 10.17 14.10 35.07
N ALA A 19 10.42 12.84 34.73
CA ALA A 19 10.46 12.35 33.37
C ALA A 19 9.70 11.02 33.23
N TRP A 20 8.99 10.86 32.12
CA TRP A 20 8.24 9.66 31.78
C TRP A 20 8.48 9.26 30.33
N LEU A 21 8.72 7.97 30.09
CA LEU A 21 8.54 7.38 28.77
C LEU A 21 7.06 7.41 28.41
N VAL A 22 6.73 7.77 27.18
CA VAL A 22 5.34 7.92 26.72
C VAL A 22 5.14 7.32 25.32
N GLY A 23 3.89 7.26 24.86
CA GLY A 23 3.61 7.03 23.44
C GLY A 23 3.80 5.58 22.97
N GLY A 24 4.21 5.47 21.70
CA GLY A 24 4.39 4.17 21.03
C GLY A 24 5.48 3.31 21.67
N PHE A 25 6.48 3.94 22.31
CA PHE A 25 7.55 3.22 23.00
C PHE A 25 7.02 2.37 24.16
N VAL A 26 6.16 2.93 25.00
CA VAL A 26 5.56 2.21 26.14
C VAL A 26 4.68 1.06 25.66
N ARG A 27 3.88 1.30 24.62
CA ARG A 27 3.07 0.27 23.96
C ARG A 27 3.93 -0.88 23.43
N ASP A 28 4.99 -0.56 22.71
CA ASP A 28 5.85 -1.56 22.09
C ASP A 28 6.65 -2.34 23.15
N LEU A 29 7.05 -1.69 24.24
CA LEU A 29 7.64 -2.34 25.42
C LEU A 29 6.69 -3.40 26.01
N ILE A 30 5.40 -3.05 26.19
CA ILE A 30 4.38 -3.98 26.69
C ILE A 30 4.14 -5.13 25.70
N LEU A 31 4.25 -4.88 24.40
CA LEU A 31 4.13 -5.92 23.37
C LEU A 31 5.41 -6.77 23.19
N GLY A 32 6.48 -6.51 23.96
CA GLY A 32 7.76 -7.20 23.80
C GLY A 32 8.45 -6.91 22.46
N ARG A 33 8.20 -5.73 21.87
CA ARG A 33 8.76 -5.31 20.58
C ARG A 33 9.90 -4.30 20.79
N PRO A 34 10.94 -4.32 19.96
CA PRO A 34 12.00 -3.31 20.04
C PRO A 34 11.46 -1.95 19.58
N GLY A 35 11.22 -1.04 20.53
CA GLY A 35 10.89 0.36 20.24
C GLY A 35 12.12 1.13 19.73
N ARG A 36 12.00 1.82 18.60
CA ARG A 36 13.08 2.63 18.00
C ARG A 36 12.92 4.12 18.23
N ASP A 37 11.68 4.59 18.24
CA ASP A 37 11.32 5.98 18.49
C ASP A 37 10.98 6.12 19.97
N VAL A 38 11.86 6.78 20.72
CA VAL A 38 11.70 6.97 22.16
C VAL A 38 11.14 8.35 22.42
N ASP A 39 9.92 8.40 22.95
CA ASP A 39 9.27 9.63 23.39
C ASP A 39 9.38 9.76 24.92
N VAL A 40 9.83 10.92 25.40
CA VAL A 40 9.89 11.26 26.82
C VAL A 40 9.16 12.57 27.09
N ALA A 41 8.24 12.55 28.05
CA ALA A 41 7.62 13.75 28.60
C ALA A 41 8.36 14.19 29.87
N VAL A 42 8.64 15.49 30.02
CA VAL A 42 9.37 16.05 31.17
C VAL A 42 8.65 17.25 31.77
N THR A 43 8.64 17.40 33.09
CA THR A 43 8.12 18.61 33.74
C THR A 43 9.00 19.81 33.42
N GLY A 44 8.41 20.95 33.06
CA GLY A 44 9.15 22.15 32.64
C GLY A 44 9.49 22.12 31.15
N SER A 45 10.53 22.85 30.73
CA SER A 45 10.85 23.00 29.30
C SER A 45 11.58 21.79 28.72
N GLY A 46 10.98 21.19 27.69
CA GLY A 46 11.55 20.11 26.89
C GLY A 46 12.72 20.58 26.04
N ALA A 47 12.58 21.71 25.34
CA ALA A 47 13.63 22.29 24.52
C ALA A 47 14.90 22.61 25.32
N ALA A 48 14.77 23.22 26.50
CA ALA A 48 15.93 23.53 27.36
C ALA A 48 16.69 22.28 27.77
N LEU A 49 15.96 21.22 28.14
CA LEU A 49 16.54 19.96 28.58
C LEU A 49 17.17 19.18 27.41
N ALA A 50 16.52 19.18 26.25
CA ALA A 50 17.03 18.57 25.02
C ALA A 50 18.30 19.25 24.52
N GLY A 51 18.37 20.58 24.57
CA GLY A 51 19.57 21.34 24.21
C GLY A 51 20.76 21.02 25.11
N GLU A 52 20.56 20.98 26.44
CA GLU A 52 21.62 20.61 27.38
C GLU A 52 22.05 19.14 27.22
N LEU A 53 21.09 18.21 27.07
CA LEU A 53 21.38 16.81 26.81
C LEU A 53 22.20 16.64 25.53
N ALA A 54 21.84 17.36 24.47
CA ALA A 54 22.56 17.33 23.20
C ALA A 54 24.00 17.83 23.35
N ALA A 55 24.20 18.96 24.04
CA ALA A 55 25.52 19.52 24.32
C ALA A 55 26.40 18.56 25.15
N MET A 56 25.84 17.95 26.20
CA MET A 56 26.55 17.02 27.08
C MET A 56 26.98 15.73 26.37
N THR A 57 26.19 15.27 25.40
CA THR A 57 26.40 13.97 24.76
C THR A 57 27.01 14.05 23.35
N GLY A 58 27.30 15.27 22.87
CA GLY A 58 27.75 15.50 21.50
C GLY A 58 26.68 15.14 20.45
N SER A 59 25.41 15.18 20.83
CA SER A 59 24.27 14.89 19.94
C SER A 59 23.79 16.17 19.25
N ALA A 60 23.05 16.02 18.15
CA ALA A 60 22.40 17.14 17.50
C ALA A 60 21.04 17.45 18.16
N PHE A 61 20.73 18.74 18.32
CA PHE A 61 19.43 19.23 18.78
C PHE A 61 18.62 19.73 17.59
N VAL A 62 17.36 19.30 17.49
CA VAL A 62 16.43 19.70 16.44
C VAL A 62 15.10 20.13 17.07
N PRO A 63 14.70 21.40 16.99
CA PRO A 63 13.36 21.81 17.41
C PRO A 63 12.33 21.27 16.40
N MET A 64 11.31 20.57 16.89
CA MET A 64 10.32 19.89 16.03
C MET A 64 8.99 20.64 16.02
N ASP A 65 8.40 20.83 17.20
CA ASP A 65 7.17 21.59 17.38
C ASP A 65 7.37 22.58 18.53
N PRO A 66 7.85 23.80 18.24
CA PRO A 66 8.08 24.81 19.26
C PRO A 66 6.80 25.23 19.99
N ALA A 67 5.62 25.10 19.37
CA ALA A 67 4.35 25.48 19.99
C ALA A 67 3.95 24.52 21.12
N HIS A 68 4.30 23.25 20.98
CA HIS A 68 4.03 22.20 21.98
C HIS A 68 5.29 21.76 22.75
N ASP A 69 6.39 22.53 22.65
CA ASP A 69 7.67 22.26 23.32
C ASP A 69 8.22 20.84 23.04
N VAL A 70 8.12 20.41 21.78
CA VAL A 70 8.66 19.12 21.31
C VAL A 70 10.00 19.35 20.61
N SER A 71 11.03 18.67 21.10
CA SER A 71 12.39 18.74 20.56
C SER A 71 13.00 17.35 20.42
N ARG A 72 13.80 17.15 19.37
CA ARG A 72 14.47 15.89 19.07
C ARG A 72 15.97 15.98 19.34
N VAL A 73 16.50 14.98 20.02
CA VAL A 73 17.94 14.75 20.18
C VAL A 73 18.34 13.60 19.27
N VAL A 74 19.28 13.86 18.36
CA VAL A 74 19.75 12.89 17.36
C VAL A 74 21.22 12.54 17.60
N ARG A 75 21.51 11.27 17.80
CA ARG A 75 22.88 10.77 18.00
C ARG A 75 23.24 9.74 16.95
N LYS A 76 24.32 10.00 16.19
CA LYS A 76 24.88 9.01 15.26
C LYS A 76 25.78 8.05 16.05
N THR A 77 25.51 6.76 15.94
CA THR A 77 26.30 5.69 16.56
C THR A 77 26.82 4.74 15.47
N LYS A 78 27.73 3.82 15.83
CA LYS A 78 28.17 2.74 14.93
C LYS A 78 27.02 1.82 14.50
N ALA A 79 25.96 1.72 15.32
CA ALA A 79 24.81 0.86 15.09
C ALA A 79 23.66 1.55 14.32
N GLY A 80 23.76 2.86 14.05
CA GLY A 80 22.74 3.61 13.33
C GLY A 80 22.50 5.01 13.90
N VAL A 81 21.30 5.54 13.66
CA VAL A 81 20.89 6.85 14.19
C VAL A 81 19.90 6.62 15.33
N GLU A 82 20.22 7.12 16.51
CA GLU A 82 19.35 7.12 17.68
C GLU A 82 18.59 8.45 17.74
N GLN A 83 17.28 8.38 17.98
CA GLN A 83 16.41 9.55 18.07
C GLN A 83 15.62 9.50 19.38
N LEU A 84 15.62 10.61 20.10
CA LEU A 84 14.90 10.78 21.36
C LEU A 84 14.09 12.08 21.28
N ASP A 85 12.78 11.94 21.37
CA ASP A 85 11.86 13.07 21.37
C ASP A 85 11.51 13.45 22.80
N ILE A 86 11.72 14.71 23.14
CA ILE A 86 11.48 15.27 24.47
C ILE A 86 10.36 16.30 24.34
N THR A 87 9.26 16.04 25.05
CA THR A 87 8.10 16.94 25.16
C THR A 87 8.10 17.63 26.51
N GLY A 88 8.08 18.96 26.52
CA GLY A 88 7.98 19.75 27.73
C GLY A 88 6.55 19.88 28.25
N LEU A 89 6.38 19.67 29.54
CA LEU A 89 5.11 19.81 30.27
C LEU A 89 5.09 21.12 31.08
N ALA A 90 5.68 22.20 30.55
CA ALA A 90 5.74 23.48 31.25
C ALA A 90 4.36 24.14 31.44
N GLN A 91 3.46 23.94 30.47
CA GLN A 91 2.16 24.61 30.44
C GLN A 91 0.99 23.69 30.79
N VAL A 92 1.24 22.39 30.91
CA VAL A 92 0.22 21.34 30.99
C VAL A 92 0.71 20.20 31.89
N ASP A 93 -0.18 19.50 32.57
CA ASP A 93 0.22 18.31 33.33
C ASP A 93 0.33 17.05 32.43
N LEU A 94 0.90 15.97 32.98
CA LEU A 94 1.06 14.71 32.27
C LEU A 94 -0.29 14.13 31.82
N LEU A 95 -1.33 14.24 32.64
CA LEU A 95 -2.64 13.66 32.32
C LEU A 95 -3.30 14.39 31.14
N ALA A 96 -3.15 15.71 31.07
CA ALA A 96 -3.59 16.54 29.95
C ALA A 96 -2.79 16.24 28.68
N ASP A 97 -1.48 15.98 28.78
CA ASP A 97 -0.68 15.48 27.64
C ASP A 97 -1.23 14.16 27.10
N LEU A 98 -1.37 13.16 27.98
CA LEU A 98 -1.85 11.83 27.59
C LEU A 98 -3.25 11.88 26.95
N ARG A 99 -4.15 12.75 27.43
CA ARG A 99 -5.49 12.95 26.85
C ARG A 99 -5.50 13.59 25.46
N ARG A 100 -4.46 14.34 25.08
CA ARG A 100 -4.36 14.98 23.75
C ARG A 100 -3.75 14.07 22.68
N ARG A 101 -3.21 12.92 23.08
CA ARG A 101 -2.64 11.92 22.17
C ARG A 101 -3.70 11.31 21.25
N ASP A 102 -3.23 10.54 20.28
CA ASP A 102 -4.07 9.96 19.23
C ASP A 102 -5.02 8.90 19.78
N PHE A 103 -4.47 7.82 20.33
CA PHE A 103 -5.20 6.65 20.79
C PHE A 103 -4.83 6.25 22.21
N THR A 104 -5.75 5.62 22.92
CA THR A 104 -5.59 5.16 24.29
C THR A 104 -4.35 4.25 24.44
N VAL A 105 -4.11 3.37 23.47
CA VAL A 105 -2.94 2.48 23.41
C VAL A 105 -1.60 3.21 23.30
N ASN A 106 -1.60 4.50 22.95
CA ASN A 106 -0.42 5.38 22.94
C ASN A 106 -0.48 6.44 24.05
N ALA A 107 -1.51 6.43 24.90
CA ALA A 107 -1.74 7.38 25.99
C ALA A 107 -1.35 6.81 27.35
N MET A 108 -0.25 6.05 27.37
CA MET A 108 0.34 5.49 28.58
C MET A 108 1.69 6.13 28.87
N ALA A 109 2.05 6.20 30.14
CA ALA A 109 3.33 6.74 30.61
C ALA A 109 3.99 5.80 31.62
N LEU A 110 5.32 5.71 31.57
CA LEU A 110 6.12 4.97 32.54
C LEU A 110 7.20 5.90 33.10
N PRO A 111 7.33 6.07 34.43
CA PRO A 111 8.40 6.87 35.00
C PRO A 111 9.76 6.39 34.50
N LEU A 112 10.58 7.33 34.01
CA LEU A 112 11.87 7.00 33.41
C LEU A 112 12.81 6.31 34.41
N GLY A 113 12.76 6.70 35.68
CA GLY A 113 13.51 6.06 36.76
C GLY A 113 13.17 4.58 36.92
N ASP A 114 11.88 4.25 36.90
CA ASP A 114 11.40 2.87 37.09
C ASP A 114 11.85 1.97 35.95
N TYR A 115 11.79 2.47 34.71
CA TYR A 115 12.32 1.77 33.53
C TYR A 115 13.82 1.50 33.62
N LEU A 116 14.61 2.47 34.10
CA LEU A 116 16.06 2.33 34.23
C LEU A 116 16.47 1.41 35.40
N SER A 117 15.66 1.35 36.46
CA SER A 117 15.91 0.51 37.62
C SER A 117 15.50 -0.96 37.41
N ASN A 118 14.52 -1.21 36.54
CA ASN A 118 14.10 -2.56 36.18
C ASN A 118 13.76 -2.62 34.69
N PRO A 119 14.77 -2.72 33.80
CA PRO A 119 14.50 -2.81 32.37
C PRO A 119 13.68 -4.06 32.08
N ALA A 120 12.54 -3.91 31.41
CA ALA A 120 11.80 -5.06 30.91
C ALA A 120 12.75 -5.93 30.07
N PRO A 121 12.65 -7.27 30.16
CA PRO A 121 13.59 -8.17 29.49
C PRO A 121 13.63 -7.86 27.98
N THR A 122 14.80 -7.46 27.50
CA THR A 122 15.03 -7.19 26.08
C THR A 122 14.83 -8.49 25.28
N PRO A 123 14.07 -8.48 24.17
CA PRO A 123 14.01 -9.63 23.28
C PRO A 123 15.41 -9.86 22.68
N GLY A 124 16.02 -11.01 22.98
CA GLY A 124 17.26 -11.45 22.32
C GLY A 124 18.52 -11.60 23.20
N GLN A 125 18.44 -11.39 24.51
CA GLN A 125 19.48 -11.91 25.43
C GLN A 125 18.99 -13.23 26.01
N GLY A 126 19.56 -14.33 25.53
CA GLY A 126 19.23 -15.67 26.02
C GLY A 126 19.37 -15.75 27.53
N ALA A 127 18.30 -16.17 28.19
CA ALA A 127 18.35 -16.54 29.59
C ALA A 127 19.34 -17.69 29.76
N THR A 128 20.53 -17.39 30.28
CA THR A 128 21.31 -18.41 30.98
C THR A 128 20.49 -18.82 32.19
N VAL A 129 19.99 -20.05 32.12
CA VAL A 129 19.30 -20.75 33.19
C VAL A 129 20.19 -20.71 34.44
N ALA A 130 19.88 -19.82 35.37
CA ALA A 130 20.35 -19.95 36.75
C ALA A 130 19.62 -21.15 37.33
N GLY A 131 20.23 -22.33 37.19
CA GLY A 131 19.73 -23.56 37.76
C GLY A 131 19.68 -23.43 39.28
N ASN A 132 18.47 -23.54 39.84
CA ASN A 132 18.28 -23.92 41.22
C ASN A 132 18.96 -25.28 41.44
N ARG A 133 20.11 -25.25 42.14
CA ARG A 133 20.63 -26.38 42.91
C ARG A 133 20.68 -25.96 44.38
N GLN A 134 19.50 -25.85 44.98
CA GLN A 134 19.36 -26.12 46.41
C GLN A 134 18.85 -27.55 46.51
N GLU A 135 19.78 -28.49 46.64
CA GLU A 135 19.68 -29.78 47.30
C GLU A 135 20.86 -30.62 46.83
N GLU A 136 21.93 -30.61 47.61
CA GLU A 136 22.60 -31.82 48.08
C GLU A 136 23.92 -31.47 48.77
N ARG A 137 24.15 -32.18 49.88
CA ARG A 137 25.40 -32.28 50.67
C ARG A 137 25.65 -31.19 51.71
N LEU A 138 24.94 -31.37 52.83
CA LEU A 138 25.62 -31.61 54.11
C LEU A 138 26.91 -32.41 53.87
N LYS A 139 28.07 -31.82 54.18
CA LYS A 139 29.17 -32.41 54.95
C LYS A 139 30.41 -31.54 54.83
N GLY A 140 30.88 -31.06 55.98
CA GLY A 140 32.30 -31.14 56.30
C GLY A 140 33.11 -29.88 56.15
N HIS A 141 33.43 -29.33 57.32
CA HIS A 141 34.80 -29.07 57.75
C HIS A 141 35.48 -27.75 57.34
N ILE A 142 35.65 -26.95 58.41
CA ILE A 142 36.93 -26.44 58.93
C ILE A 142 37.53 -25.16 58.31
N ALA A 143 37.61 -24.19 59.23
CA ALA A 143 38.64 -23.17 59.45
C ALA A 143 38.86 -22.06 58.43
N GLY A 144 38.91 -20.86 59.00
CA GLY A 144 40.21 -20.21 59.09
C GLY A 144 40.17 -18.74 58.73
N ASP A 145 40.20 -17.91 59.79
CA ASP A 145 41.02 -16.71 59.87
C ASP A 145 40.71 -15.54 58.92
N SER A 146 41.09 -14.31 59.19
CA SER A 146 41.30 -13.50 60.40
C SER A 146 41.65 -12.11 59.85
N GLY A 147 41.53 -11.08 60.69
CA GLY A 147 42.24 -9.82 60.48
C GLY A 147 41.38 -8.70 59.88
N LYS A 148 40.79 -7.83 60.70
CA LYS A 148 41.41 -6.64 61.37
C LYS A 148 41.53 -5.43 60.43
N CYS A 149 40.78 -4.37 60.71
CA CYS A 149 41.25 -3.12 61.37
C CYS A 149 41.45 -2.02 60.31
N ASN A 150 41.24 -0.71 60.50
CA ASN A 150 40.88 0.20 61.60
C ASN A 150 40.23 1.43 60.93
N GLY A 151 39.23 2.11 61.51
CA GLY A 151 39.39 3.17 62.52
C GLY A 151 39.99 4.44 61.89
N THR A 152 39.31 5.56 61.71
CA THR A 152 38.97 6.60 62.71
C THR A 152 38.23 7.73 61.95
N ALA A 153 37.04 8.20 62.34
CA ALA A 153 36.67 9.10 63.44
C ALA A 153 36.87 10.62 63.16
N CYS A 154 35.81 11.38 63.49
CA CYS A 154 35.72 12.81 63.91
C CYS A 154 34.74 13.62 63.03
N ARG A 155 33.49 13.83 63.47
CA ARG A 155 32.96 14.82 64.45
C ARG A 155 32.94 16.27 63.92
N GLY A 156 31.74 16.86 63.96
CA GLY A 156 31.52 18.31 63.87
C GLY A 156 30.03 18.64 63.80
N LYS A 157 29.41 18.88 64.95
CA LYS A 157 28.05 19.45 65.12
C LYS A 157 28.08 20.95 64.80
N GLU A 158 26.94 21.54 64.43
CA GLU A 158 26.36 22.70 65.12
C GLU A 158 24.94 23.07 64.62
N HIS A 159 24.13 23.55 65.57
CA HIS A 159 22.73 23.98 65.51
C HIS A 159 22.60 25.46 65.07
N PHE A 160 21.44 25.90 64.55
CA PHE A 160 20.43 26.73 65.24
C PHE A 160 19.37 27.36 64.28
N ASP A 161 18.10 27.26 64.72
CA ASP A 161 16.89 28.09 64.61
C ASP A 161 16.54 29.01 63.41
N GLY A 162 15.27 28.87 62.97
CA GLY A 162 14.18 29.76 63.36
C GLY A 162 13.93 31.04 62.54
N GLY A 163 12.72 31.16 61.97
CA GLY A 163 12.20 32.45 61.50
C GLY A 163 10.97 32.34 60.58
N ALA A 164 9.78 32.49 61.16
CA ALA A 164 8.53 32.72 60.44
C ALA A 164 8.24 34.23 60.38
N VAL A 165 7.87 34.80 59.22
CA VAL A 165 7.13 36.07 59.12
C VAL A 165 6.18 36.05 57.92
N SER A 166 4.93 36.42 58.20
CA SER A 166 3.78 36.58 57.30
C SER A 166 3.70 37.96 56.64
N TYR A 167 3.11 38.07 55.44
CA TYR A 167 2.36 39.26 55.03
C TYR A 167 1.08 38.89 54.25
N ARG A 168 0.01 39.65 54.52
CA ARG A 168 -1.35 39.57 53.95
C ARG A 168 -1.67 40.94 53.31
N VAL A 169 -2.71 40.98 52.44
CA VAL A 169 -3.51 42.15 51.94
C VAL A 169 -3.04 42.68 50.57
N ARG A 170 -3.82 42.89 49.49
CA ARG A 170 -5.27 42.79 49.12
C ARG A 170 -5.39 42.77 47.57
N PRO A 171 -6.55 42.39 46.99
CA PRO A 171 -6.80 42.32 45.55
C PRO A 171 -7.35 43.64 44.98
N ARG A 172 -7.18 43.87 43.67
CA ARG A 172 -7.87 44.95 42.93
C ARG A 172 -8.74 44.36 41.82
N ALA A 173 -10.02 44.65 41.93
CA ALA A 173 -11.05 44.43 40.92
C ALA A 173 -10.98 45.50 39.82
N GLY A 174 -11.41 45.13 38.61
CA GLY A 174 -11.69 46.02 37.49
C GLY A 174 -12.68 45.35 36.54
N THR A 175 -13.88 45.93 36.46
CA THR A 175 -15.10 45.50 35.76
C THR A 175 -15.05 45.68 34.22
N PRO A 176 -16.03 45.12 33.47
CA PRO A 176 -15.94 44.89 32.02
C PRO A 176 -16.44 46.07 31.18
N GLY A 177 -15.81 46.27 30.02
CA GLY A 177 -16.23 47.22 28.99
C GLY A 177 -16.86 46.53 27.80
N THR A 178 -18.15 46.81 27.58
CA THR A 178 -18.95 46.56 26.38
C THR A 178 -18.46 47.38 25.18
N VAL A 179 -18.27 46.74 24.01
CA VAL A 179 -18.22 47.42 22.71
C VAL A 179 -19.04 46.62 21.70
N GLN A 180 -20.13 47.22 21.22
CA GLN A 180 -20.89 46.85 20.02
C GLN A 180 -20.14 47.32 18.77
N GLN A 181 -20.13 46.50 17.71
CA GLN A 181 -20.02 46.91 16.29
C GLN A 181 -20.51 45.71 15.44
N THR A 182 -21.77 45.69 14.99
CA THR A 182 -22.23 46.01 13.62
C THR A 182 -21.54 45.21 12.51
N GLY A 183 -22.24 44.21 11.95
CA GLY A 183 -21.86 43.52 10.72
C GLY A 183 -22.40 44.22 9.46
N PRO A 184 -22.16 43.64 8.27
CA PRO A 184 -23.08 43.78 7.14
C PRO A 184 -23.61 42.44 6.61
N ALA A 185 -24.79 42.57 5.98
CA ALA A 185 -25.75 41.57 5.54
C ALA A 185 -25.27 40.59 4.44
N LEU A 186 -25.85 39.39 4.47
CA LEU A 186 -25.99 38.45 3.34
C LEU A 186 -27.22 38.82 2.49
N PRO A 187 -27.20 38.57 1.17
CA PRO A 187 -28.40 38.57 0.34
C PRO A 187 -29.14 37.20 0.40
N PRO A 188 -30.48 37.17 0.23
CA PRO A 188 -31.28 35.95 0.28
C PRO A 188 -31.53 35.33 -1.12
N ASP A 189 -32.04 34.10 -1.09
CA ASP A 189 -32.72 33.33 -2.14
C ASP A 189 -31.89 32.53 -3.16
N ALA A 190 -31.82 31.21 -2.92
CA ALA A 190 -32.31 30.22 -3.88
C ALA A 190 -32.66 28.91 -3.15
N ARG A 191 -33.87 28.41 -3.41
CA ARG A 191 -34.56 27.31 -2.75
C ARG A 191 -33.79 25.99 -2.91
N LEU A 192 -33.61 25.27 -1.80
CA LEU A 192 -33.16 23.88 -1.80
C LEU A 192 -34.39 22.98 -1.96
N ASP A 193 -34.56 22.44 -3.16
CA ASP A 193 -35.38 21.26 -3.37
C ASP A 193 -34.70 20.08 -2.63
N GLN A 194 -35.35 19.67 -1.54
CA GLN A 194 -35.13 18.40 -0.90
C GLN A 194 -35.86 17.35 -1.72
N ASP A 195 -35.12 16.51 -2.43
CA ASP A 195 -35.39 15.08 -2.60
C ASP A 195 -34.51 14.54 -3.73
N VAL A 196 -33.55 13.68 -3.37
CA VAL A 196 -33.21 12.39 -4.01
C VAL A 196 -32.10 11.79 -3.15
N SER A 197 -32.49 10.92 -2.22
CA SER A 197 -31.57 9.94 -1.62
C SER A 197 -31.60 8.67 -2.48
N PRO A 198 -30.48 8.24 -3.12
CA PRO A 198 -30.32 6.85 -3.47
C PRO A 198 -29.75 6.13 -2.25
N SER A 199 -30.59 5.28 -1.66
CA SER A 199 -30.26 4.33 -0.61
C SER A 199 -28.92 3.63 -0.83
N ARG A 200 -27.92 3.97 -0.02
CA ARG A 200 -26.67 3.20 0.14
C ARG A 200 -27.01 1.91 0.88
N GLN A 201 -27.32 0.86 0.15
CA GLN A 201 -27.26 -0.50 0.67
C GLN A 201 -25.91 -1.10 0.30
N TYR A 202 -24.97 -1.02 1.24
CA TYR A 202 -23.82 -1.93 1.27
C TYR A 202 -24.24 -3.14 2.10
N PRO A 203 -23.79 -4.37 1.78
CA PRO A 203 -23.97 -5.51 2.68
C PRO A 203 -23.31 -5.19 4.03
N THR A 204 -24.13 -4.84 5.01
CA THR A 204 -23.70 -4.63 6.40
C THR A 204 -23.73 -5.97 7.11
N ALA A 205 -22.71 -6.78 6.91
CA ALA A 205 -22.32 -7.84 7.85
C ALA A 205 -21.03 -8.48 7.35
N VAL A 206 -19.95 -8.27 8.09
CA VAL A 206 -18.89 -9.29 8.14
C VAL A 206 -19.51 -10.45 8.93
N PRO A 207 -19.55 -11.69 8.43
CA PRO A 207 -20.13 -12.80 9.18
C PRO A 207 -19.38 -12.93 10.51
N GLU A 208 -20.13 -12.90 11.62
CA GLU A 208 -19.58 -13.26 12.92
C GLU A 208 -19.10 -14.71 12.85
N PRO A 209 -17.89 -15.04 13.31
CA PRO A 209 -17.44 -16.42 13.38
C PRO A 209 -18.37 -17.18 14.33
N SER A 210 -19.08 -18.15 13.77
CA SER A 210 -19.91 -19.11 14.46
C SER A 210 -19.03 -20.07 15.25
N SER A 211 -18.45 -19.61 16.35
CA SER A 211 -17.92 -20.33 17.52
C SER A 211 -16.90 -19.44 18.27
N PRO A 212 -16.90 -19.38 19.62
CA PRO A 212 -15.83 -18.76 20.40
C PRO A 212 -14.59 -19.67 20.40
N GLY A 213 -13.90 -19.74 19.26
CA GLY A 213 -12.65 -20.48 19.06
C GLY A 213 -11.50 -19.51 18.82
N GLU A 214 -10.61 -19.41 19.82
CA GLU A 214 -9.29 -18.78 19.77
C GLU A 214 -9.22 -17.34 19.23
N LEU A 215 -9.59 -16.39 20.09
CA LEU A 215 -8.97 -15.06 20.08
C LEU A 215 -7.46 -15.27 20.10
N ILE A 216 -6.75 -14.86 19.05
CA ILE A 216 -5.29 -14.74 19.06
C ILE A 216 -4.97 -13.68 20.12
N GLY A 217 -4.82 -14.11 21.37
CA GLY A 217 -4.37 -13.28 22.45
C GLY A 217 -2.98 -12.81 22.08
N HIS A 218 -2.82 -11.55 21.71
CA HIS A 218 -1.52 -10.92 21.75
C HIS A 218 -1.08 -10.98 23.21
N ALA A 219 -0.20 -11.92 23.54
CA ALA A 219 0.36 -12.06 24.87
C ALA A 219 1.12 -10.78 25.19
N ALA A 220 0.42 -9.80 25.80
CA ALA A 220 1.05 -8.63 26.38
C ALA A 220 2.04 -9.13 27.42
N GLY A 221 3.30 -8.70 27.30
CA GLY A 221 4.36 -9.01 28.25
C GLY A 221 4.04 -8.48 29.65
N PRO A 222 4.92 -8.76 30.62
CA PRO A 222 4.75 -8.26 31.99
C PRO A 222 4.57 -6.74 31.99
N VAL A 223 3.56 -6.27 32.71
CA VAL A 223 3.28 -4.84 32.83
C VAL A 223 4.36 -4.21 33.71
N PRO A 224 5.06 -3.16 33.24
CA PRO A 224 6.04 -2.46 34.07
C PRO A 224 5.39 -1.86 35.32
N GLY A 225 6.04 -1.99 36.48
CA GLY A 225 5.61 -1.30 37.70
C GLY A 225 5.58 0.22 37.48
N GLY A 226 4.59 0.91 38.06
CA GLY A 226 4.46 2.36 37.94
C GLY A 226 3.81 2.88 36.65
N LEU A 227 3.22 2.00 35.82
CA LEU A 227 2.49 2.41 34.61
C LEU A 227 1.33 3.36 34.95
N ILE A 228 1.31 4.51 34.27
CA ILE A 228 0.26 5.51 34.34
C ILE A 228 -0.59 5.39 33.07
N ASP A 229 -1.84 4.98 33.23
CA ASP A 229 -2.80 4.77 32.13
C ASP A 229 -4.17 5.37 32.49
N PRO A 230 -4.37 6.68 32.26
CA PRO A 230 -5.60 7.36 32.65
C PRO A 230 -6.81 7.04 31.75
N LEU A 231 -6.57 6.41 30.59
CA LEU A 231 -7.62 6.16 29.60
C LEU A 231 -7.93 4.67 29.41
N GLY A 232 -7.18 3.76 30.04
CA GLY A 232 -7.37 2.31 29.89
C GLY A 232 -6.75 1.74 28.61
N GLY A 233 -5.69 2.37 28.11
CA GLY A 233 -4.91 1.91 26.96
C GLY A 233 -4.35 0.50 27.09
N LEU A 234 -4.03 0.03 28.31
CA LEU A 234 -3.58 -1.34 28.54
C LEU A 234 -4.69 -2.36 28.27
N VAL A 235 -5.93 -2.03 28.65
CA VAL A 235 -7.10 -2.89 28.40
C VAL A 235 -7.39 -2.94 26.90
N ASP A 236 -7.35 -1.79 26.23
CA ASP A 236 -7.54 -1.69 24.79
C ASP A 236 -6.44 -2.44 24.02
N LEU A 237 -5.18 -2.34 24.47
CA LEU A 237 -4.04 -3.04 23.89
C LEU A 237 -4.22 -4.56 23.97
N ARG A 238 -4.65 -5.08 25.12
CA ARG A 238 -4.94 -6.51 25.31
C ARG A 238 -6.11 -7.00 24.46
N ARG A 239 -7.09 -6.14 24.20
CA ARG A 239 -8.24 -6.43 23.34
C ARG A 239 -7.95 -6.23 21.85
N GLY A 240 -6.80 -5.65 21.49
CA GLY A 240 -6.50 -5.23 20.13
C GLY A 240 -7.51 -4.20 19.62
N LEU A 241 -7.81 -3.18 20.42
CA LEU A 241 -8.78 -2.12 20.12
C LEU A 241 -8.09 -0.76 19.95
N ILE A 242 -8.41 -0.07 18.86
CA ILE A 242 -8.00 1.30 18.59
C ILE A 242 -9.15 2.21 18.99
N ARG A 243 -8.94 2.94 20.09
CA ARG A 243 -9.89 3.90 20.64
C ARG A 243 -9.24 5.28 20.74
N ALA A 244 -9.93 6.31 20.25
CA ALA A 244 -9.47 7.70 20.34
C ALA A 244 -9.42 8.16 21.80
N CYS A 245 -8.44 9.01 22.15
CA CYS A 245 -8.33 9.53 23.52
C CYS A 245 -9.49 10.43 23.96
N GLY A 246 -10.25 10.98 23.01
CA GLY A 246 -11.38 11.85 23.28
C GLY A 246 -12.10 12.29 22.00
N PRO A 247 -13.24 12.99 22.14
CA PRO A 247 -14.13 13.31 21.02
C PRO A 247 -13.49 14.26 19.99
N ARG A 248 -12.56 15.11 20.42
CA ARG A 248 -11.82 16.00 19.51
C ARG A 248 -10.50 15.43 19.02
N SER A 249 -10.08 14.24 19.48
CA SER A 249 -8.74 13.69 19.15
C SER A 249 -8.50 13.64 17.63
N ILE A 250 -9.48 13.16 16.87
CA ILE A 250 -9.38 13.05 15.42
C ILE A 250 -9.60 14.42 14.73
N ALA A 251 -10.47 15.28 15.28
CA ALA A 251 -10.71 16.60 14.72
C ALA A 251 -9.49 17.54 14.86
N ASP A 252 -8.78 17.44 15.98
CA ASP A 252 -7.59 18.24 16.28
C ASP A 252 -6.39 17.84 15.39
N ASP A 253 -6.27 16.57 14.98
CA ASP A 253 -5.32 16.11 13.96
C ASP A 253 -5.92 15.00 13.08
N PRO A 254 -6.56 15.35 11.95
CA PRO A 254 -7.24 14.39 11.08
C PRO A 254 -6.34 13.30 10.49
N LEU A 255 -5.01 13.51 10.45
CA LEU A 255 -4.05 12.48 10.05
C LEU A 255 -4.17 11.20 10.89
N ARG A 256 -4.67 11.31 12.13
CA ARG A 256 -4.93 10.17 13.01
C ARG A 256 -5.86 9.12 12.38
N ALA A 257 -6.74 9.51 11.46
CA ALA A 257 -7.56 8.54 10.73
C ALA A 257 -6.73 7.55 9.90
N LEU A 258 -5.67 8.03 9.22
CA LEU A 258 -4.73 7.16 8.50
C LEU A 258 -3.90 6.31 9.47
N ARG A 259 -3.51 6.87 10.62
CA ARG A 259 -2.80 6.12 11.67
C ARG A 259 -3.65 4.99 12.24
N ALA A 260 -4.96 5.21 12.45
CA ALA A 260 -5.89 4.16 12.89
C ALA A 260 -5.92 3.02 11.87
N ALA A 261 -6.11 3.33 10.59
CA ALA A 261 -6.13 2.33 9.52
C ALA A 261 -4.79 1.56 9.45
N ARG A 262 -3.66 2.27 9.57
CA ARG A 262 -2.33 1.67 9.63
C ARG A 262 -2.17 0.72 10.81
N PHE A 263 -2.57 1.13 12.03
CA PHE A 263 -2.47 0.27 13.21
C PHE A 263 -3.39 -0.96 13.09
N ALA A 264 -4.58 -0.79 12.53
CA ALA A 264 -5.49 -1.90 12.25
C ALA A 264 -4.87 -2.91 11.25
N GLY A 265 -4.20 -2.40 10.21
CA GLY A 265 -3.44 -3.20 9.25
C GLY A 265 -2.21 -3.89 9.87
N GLN A 266 -1.41 -3.15 10.62
CA GLN A 266 -0.13 -3.59 11.18
C GLN A 266 -0.29 -4.58 12.33
N ALA A 267 -1.31 -4.44 13.16
CA ALA A 267 -1.45 -5.23 14.37
C ALA A 267 -2.70 -6.12 14.35
N GLY A 268 -3.54 -6.04 13.31
CA GLY A 268 -4.80 -6.77 13.26
C GLY A 268 -5.84 -6.24 14.26
N TRP A 269 -5.63 -5.03 14.78
CA TRP A 269 -6.52 -4.41 15.76
C TRP A 269 -7.79 -3.89 15.11
N ARG A 270 -8.89 -3.90 15.88
CA ARG A 270 -10.19 -3.35 15.49
C ARG A 270 -10.27 -1.88 15.88
N ILE A 271 -11.02 -1.09 15.12
CA ILE A 271 -11.31 0.30 15.47
C ILE A 271 -12.63 0.35 16.22
N GLU A 272 -12.69 1.08 17.33
CA GLU A 272 -13.92 1.28 18.09
C GLU A 272 -14.96 2.04 17.25
N ALA A 273 -16.24 1.64 17.34
CA ALA A 273 -17.33 2.25 16.56
C ALA A 273 -17.44 3.78 16.73
N GLU A 274 -17.25 4.29 17.95
CA GLU A 274 -17.22 5.73 18.20
C GLU A 274 -16.03 6.40 17.51
N THR A 275 -14.85 5.77 17.57
CA THR A 275 -13.66 6.24 16.85
C THR A 275 -13.87 6.24 15.33
N VAL A 276 -14.56 5.24 14.77
CA VAL A 276 -14.97 5.23 13.35
C VAL A 276 -15.90 6.41 13.04
N ARG A 277 -16.88 6.71 13.91
CA ARG A 277 -17.77 7.87 13.76
C ARG A 277 -16.99 9.19 13.73
N LEU A 278 -16.02 9.36 14.64
CA LEU A 278 -15.15 10.53 14.68
C LEU A 278 -14.29 10.66 13.42
N ILE A 279 -13.78 9.54 12.89
CA ILE A 279 -13.01 9.50 11.65
C ILE A 279 -13.86 9.93 10.45
N ARG A 280 -15.08 9.39 10.31
CA ARG A 280 -16.00 9.76 9.22
C ARG A 280 -16.37 11.25 9.23
N ALA A 281 -16.44 11.85 10.41
CA ALA A 281 -16.74 13.27 10.58
C ALA A 281 -15.52 14.19 10.32
N ALA A 282 -14.31 13.65 10.26
CA ALA A 282 -13.08 14.43 10.12
C ALA A 282 -12.83 14.89 8.67
N SER A 283 -12.20 16.05 8.54
CA SER A 283 -11.81 16.63 7.25
C SER A 283 -10.30 16.54 7.06
N MET A 284 -9.85 15.86 6.00
CA MET A 284 -8.43 15.73 5.68
C MET A 284 -7.83 16.99 5.01
N ARG A 285 -8.65 18.00 4.69
CA ARG A 285 -8.23 19.17 3.88
C ARG A 285 -7.12 20.00 4.53
N ALA A 286 -7.09 20.09 5.86
CA ALA A 286 -6.12 20.90 6.59
C ALA A 286 -4.80 20.16 6.85
N VAL A 287 -4.72 18.86 6.54
CA VAL A 287 -3.52 18.06 6.80
C VAL A 287 -2.48 18.33 5.71
N ALA A 288 -1.23 18.60 6.12
CA ALA A 288 -0.12 18.77 5.20
C ALA A 288 0.02 17.52 4.28
N PRO A 289 0.08 17.69 2.95
CA PRO A 289 0.17 16.57 2.01
C PRO A 289 1.37 15.65 2.23
N GLU A 290 2.49 16.20 2.70
CA GLU A 290 3.71 15.46 3.03
C GLU A 290 3.45 14.46 4.17
N ARG A 291 2.68 14.87 5.20
CA ARG A 291 2.29 13.98 6.31
C ARG A 291 1.33 12.89 5.85
N VAL A 292 0.39 13.22 4.96
CA VAL A 292 -0.52 12.24 4.34
C VAL A 292 0.27 11.21 3.55
N LEU A 293 1.24 11.66 2.76
CA LEU A 293 2.11 10.81 1.96
C LEU A 293 2.93 9.86 2.84
N GLU A 294 3.51 10.34 3.94
CA GLU A 294 4.28 9.50 4.87
C GLU A 294 3.42 8.38 5.48
N GLU A 295 2.22 8.69 5.96
CA GLU A 295 1.31 7.68 6.51
C GLU A 295 0.81 6.71 5.42
N LEU A 296 0.49 7.19 4.21
CA LEU A 296 0.14 6.32 3.08
C LEU A 296 1.29 5.41 2.67
N VAL A 297 2.53 5.87 2.69
CA VAL A 297 3.70 5.03 2.41
C VAL A 297 3.79 3.90 3.42
N HIS A 298 3.55 4.17 4.71
CA HIS A 298 3.53 3.10 5.71
C HIS A 298 2.39 2.09 5.48
N ILE A 299 1.20 2.55 5.10
CA ILE A 299 0.06 1.68 4.77
C ILE A 299 0.37 0.82 3.55
N LEU A 300 0.85 1.42 2.47
CA LEU A 300 1.16 0.72 1.23
C LEU A 300 2.35 -0.25 1.39
N SER A 301 3.26 0.03 2.32
CA SER A 301 4.37 -0.88 2.63
C SER A 301 3.96 -2.15 3.38
N LEU A 302 2.70 -2.25 3.86
CA LEU A 302 2.21 -3.46 4.50
C LEU A 302 2.06 -4.59 3.47
N PRO A 303 2.28 -5.87 3.85
CA PRO A 303 2.03 -7.00 2.96
C PRO A 303 0.58 -7.04 2.45
N ASP A 304 -0.38 -6.76 3.33
CA ASP A 304 -1.82 -6.75 3.07
C ASP A 304 -2.36 -5.30 3.10
N ALA A 305 -1.83 -4.45 2.21
CA ALA A 305 -2.28 -3.07 2.10
C ALA A 305 -3.67 -3.00 1.45
N CYS A 306 -4.05 -3.94 0.58
CA CYS A 306 -5.38 -3.97 -0.04
C CYS A 306 -6.50 -3.95 1.00
N ARG A 307 -6.42 -4.78 2.06
CA ARG A 307 -7.40 -4.76 3.16
C ARG A 307 -7.50 -3.41 3.84
N VAL A 308 -6.37 -2.73 4.06
CA VAL A 308 -6.34 -1.40 4.70
C VAL A 308 -6.92 -0.33 3.78
N ILE A 309 -6.63 -0.38 2.47
CA ILE A 309 -7.24 0.54 1.49
C ILE A 309 -8.76 0.32 1.43
N ARG A 310 -9.25 -0.92 1.46
CA ARG A 310 -10.69 -1.22 1.55
C ARG A 310 -11.34 -0.65 2.81
N MET A 311 -10.65 -0.74 3.96
CA MET A 311 -11.11 -0.14 5.21
C MET A 311 -11.19 1.40 5.11
N LEU A 312 -10.19 2.04 4.48
CA LEU A 312 -10.20 3.49 4.24
C LEU A 312 -11.34 3.93 3.32
N ASP A 313 -11.65 3.10 2.32
CA ASP A 313 -12.69 3.36 1.31
C ASP A 313 -14.10 3.17 1.86
N GLY A 314 -14.33 2.05 2.56
CA GLY A 314 -15.63 1.64 3.08
C GLY A 314 -15.88 2.09 4.51
N GLU A 315 -15.34 1.36 5.48
CA GLU A 315 -15.62 1.56 6.90
C GLU A 315 -15.31 2.99 7.37
N LEU A 316 -14.16 3.54 6.98
CA LEU A 316 -13.74 4.87 7.42
C LEU A 316 -14.22 5.99 6.50
N GLY A 317 -14.46 5.72 5.21
CA GLY A 317 -14.99 6.70 4.26
C GLY A 317 -14.10 7.92 4.02
N ILE A 318 -12.80 7.82 4.29
CA ILE A 318 -11.86 8.95 4.15
C ILE A 318 -11.08 8.95 2.84
N LEU A 319 -11.04 7.81 2.12
CA LEU A 319 -10.20 7.66 0.94
C LEU A 319 -10.60 8.62 -0.20
N GLU A 320 -11.89 8.91 -0.37
CA GLU A 320 -12.39 9.84 -1.39
C GLU A 320 -11.98 11.29 -1.13
N GLN A 321 -11.70 11.68 0.12
CA GLN A 321 -11.14 13.00 0.43
C GLN A 321 -9.69 13.14 -0.04
N LEU A 322 -8.96 12.01 -0.10
CA LEU A 322 -7.57 11.97 -0.56
C LEU A 322 -7.46 11.80 -2.08
N PHE A 323 -8.40 11.05 -2.66
CA PHE A 323 -8.41 10.68 -4.08
C PHE A 323 -9.83 10.85 -4.65
N PRO A 324 -10.20 12.07 -5.08
CA PRO A 324 -11.52 12.33 -5.64
C PRO A 324 -11.78 11.53 -6.93
N GLU A 325 -10.73 11.07 -7.62
CA GLU A 325 -10.83 10.21 -8.80
C GLU A 325 -11.54 8.88 -8.53
N ILE A 326 -11.57 8.41 -7.28
CA ILE A 326 -12.22 7.14 -6.90
C ILE A 326 -13.74 7.21 -7.08
N VAL A 327 -14.36 8.36 -6.79
CA VAL A 327 -15.82 8.52 -6.83
C VAL A 327 -16.40 8.18 -8.21
N PRO A 328 -15.90 8.74 -9.33
CA PRO A 328 -16.38 8.35 -10.65
C PRO A 328 -15.96 6.91 -11.04
N LEU A 329 -14.82 6.39 -10.57
CA LEU A 329 -14.42 5.01 -10.84
C LEU A 329 -15.35 3.97 -10.21
N ARG A 330 -15.86 4.22 -9.00
CA ARG A 330 -16.86 3.35 -8.33
C ARG A 330 -18.17 3.24 -9.13
N ARG A 331 -18.51 4.28 -9.89
CA ARG A 331 -19.76 4.37 -10.69
C ARG A 331 -19.59 3.86 -12.12
N MET A 332 -18.37 3.49 -12.51
CA MET A 332 -18.06 3.09 -13.87
C MET A 332 -18.11 1.57 -13.99
N GLU A 333 -19.15 1.08 -14.65
CA GLU A 333 -19.25 -0.33 -15.04
C GLU A 333 -18.24 -0.66 -16.14
N GLN A 334 -17.73 -1.89 -16.13
CA GLN A 334 -16.84 -2.43 -17.14
C GLN A 334 -17.59 -3.46 -17.99
N ASN A 335 -17.36 -3.46 -19.30
CA ASN A 335 -17.88 -4.48 -20.20
C ASN A 335 -16.92 -5.68 -20.31
N GLY A 336 -17.45 -6.87 -20.63
CA GLY A 336 -16.66 -8.06 -20.96
C GLY A 336 -16.51 -9.03 -19.77
N HIS A 337 -15.32 -9.64 -19.63
CA HIS A 337 -14.95 -10.56 -18.54
C HIS A 337 -14.86 -9.92 -17.14
N HIS A 338 -15.25 -8.65 -17.02
CA HIS A 338 -15.18 -7.88 -15.79
C HIS A 338 -16.59 -7.81 -15.18
N VAL A 339 -16.75 -8.44 -14.01
CA VAL A 339 -18.01 -8.41 -13.25
C VAL A 339 -18.11 -7.13 -12.39
N ASP A 340 -16.99 -6.44 -12.19
CA ASP A 340 -16.86 -5.35 -11.23
C ASP A 340 -16.77 -3.95 -11.87
N ASN A 341 -17.02 -2.92 -11.07
CA ASN A 341 -16.69 -1.54 -11.45
C ASN A 341 -15.16 -1.31 -11.49
N VAL A 342 -14.71 -0.23 -12.13
CA VAL A 342 -13.27 0.05 -12.33
C VAL A 342 -12.51 0.17 -11.01
N TRP A 343 -13.11 0.72 -9.96
CA TRP A 343 -12.44 0.85 -8.67
C TRP A 343 -12.25 -0.51 -7.98
N GLU A 344 -13.27 -1.35 -7.98
CA GLU A 344 -13.20 -2.69 -7.41
C GLU A 344 -12.19 -3.57 -8.19
N HIS A 345 -12.14 -3.43 -9.52
CA HIS A 345 -11.08 -4.05 -10.33
C HIS A 345 -9.67 -3.57 -9.93
N SER A 346 -9.50 -2.27 -9.63
CA SER A 346 -8.21 -1.72 -9.16
C SER A 346 -7.80 -2.29 -7.80
N LEU A 347 -8.76 -2.51 -6.89
CA LEU A 347 -8.53 -3.16 -5.60
C LEU A 347 -8.18 -4.65 -5.75
N LYS A 348 -8.85 -5.37 -6.65
CA LYS A 348 -8.51 -6.76 -6.99
C LYS A 348 -7.14 -6.87 -7.64
N THR A 349 -6.78 -5.91 -8.50
CA THR A 349 -5.43 -5.81 -9.08
C THR A 349 -4.38 -5.61 -7.99
N LEU A 350 -4.60 -4.71 -7.02
CA LEU A 350 -3.71 -4.55 -5.88
C LEU A 350 -3.59 -5.85 -5.05
N GLN A 351 -4.71 -6.53 -4.81
CA GLN A 351 -4.72 -7.81 -4.08
C GLN A 351 -3.91 -8.87 -4.83
N CYS A 352 -4.13 -9.05 -6.14
CA CYS A 352 -3.37 -9.98 -6.96
C CYS A 352 -1.88 -9.61 -6.99
N PHE A 353 -1.53 -8.32 -7.02
CA PHE A 353 -0.14 -7.86 -6.93
C PHE A 353 0.50 -8.32 -5.60
N GLU A 354 -0.20 -8.15 -4.48
CA GLU A 354 0.26 -8.61 -3.17
C GLU A 354 0.42 -10.14 -3.11
N THR A 355 -0.52 -10.90 -3.68
CA THR A 355 -0.46 -12.36 -3.78
C THR A 355 0.74 -12.81 -4.63
N VAL A 356 1.00 -12.19 -5.79
CA VAL A 356 2.17 -12.49 -6.62
C VAL A 356 3.47 -12.31 -5.81
N LEU A 357 3.57 -11.23 -5.01
CA LEU A 357 4.74 -11.00 -4.18
C LEU A 357 4.87 -12.07 -3.08
N GLU A 358 3.80 -12.37 -2.37
CA GLU A 358 3.78 -13.37 -1.30
C GLU A 358 4.18 -14.77 -1.80
N GLU A 359 3.51 -15.26 -2.84
CA GLU A 359 3.73 -16.59 -3.42
C GLU A 359 5.10 -16.69 -4.13
N SER A 360 5.66 -15.58 -4.59
CA SER A 360 7.05 -15.51 -5.09
C SER A 360 8.10 -15.42 -3.97
N GLY A 361 7.70 -15.53 -2.70
CA GLY A 361 8.60 -15.55 -1.54
C GLY A 361 9.14 -14.19 -1.10
N TYR A 362 8.60 -13.08 -1.61
CA TYR A 362 9.07 -11.72 -1.28
C TYR A 362 8.93 -11.41 0.22
N ASN A 363 7.82 -11.83 0.84
CA ASN A 363 7.51 -11.52 2.24
C ASN A 363 8.21 -12.47 3.25
N GLN A 364 8.84 -13.55 2.80
CA GLN A 364 9.46 -14.58 3.66
C GLN A 364 10.72 -14.08 4.40
N GLY A 365 11.33 -12.97 3.96
CA GLY A 365 12.50 -12.34 4.59
C GLY A 365 12.19 -11.23 5.61
N ALA A 366 10.94 -10.76 5.69
CA ALA A 366 10.51 -9.76 6.65
C ALA A 366 9.95 -10.46 7.90
N GLY A 367 10.82 -10.65 8.91
CA GLY A 367 10.56 -11.44 10.11
C GLY A 367 9.10 -11.50 10.60
N GLY A 368 8.55 -12.71 10.59
CA GLY A 368 7.29 -13.09 11.20
C GLY A 368 6.30 -13.66 10.20
N THR A 369 6.22 -14.99 10.15
CA THR A 369 5.04 -15.71 9.66
C THR A 369 3.81 -15.22 10.41
N ARG A 370 3.14 -14.21 9.86
CA ARG A 370 1.78 -13.86 10.27
C ARG A 370 0.88 -14.58 9.31
N ASN A 371 0.30 -15.66 9.81
CA ASN A 371 -0.77 -16.38 9.14
C ASN A 371 -1.97 -15.44 9.06
N PHE A 372 -2.03 -14.62 8.01
CA PHE A 372 -3.23 -13.85 7.71
C PHE A 372 -4.25 -14.83 7.13
N PRO A 373 -5.47 -14.90 7.65
CA PRO A 373 -6.48 -15.80 7.09
C PRO A 373 -6.71 -15.44 5.62
N ARG A 374 -6.38 -16.37 4.72
CA ARG A 374 -6.75 -16.29 3.30
C ARG A 374 -8.25 -16.05 3.22
N TYR A 375 -8.68 -14.92 2.66
CA TYR A 375 -10.09 -14.74 2.33
C TYR A 375 -10.41 -15.70 1.18
N LYS A 376 -11.17 -16.76 1.49
CA LYS A 376 -11.61 -17.71 0.47
C LYS A 376 -12.54 -16.98 -0.49
N GLN A 377 -12.22 -17.08 -1.78
CA GLN A 377 -13.03 -16.56 -2.88
C GLN A 377 -14.44 -17.21 -2.96
N SER A 378 -14.67 -18.29 -2.21
CA SER A 378 -15.90 -19.11 -2.23
C SER A 378 -17.09 -18.55 -1.45
N SER A 379 -17.00 -17.37 -0.83
CA SER A 379 -18.15 -16.74 -0.12
C SER A 379 -18.96 -15.77 -0.99
N LEU A 380 -18.70 -15.69 -2.29
CA LEU A 380 -19.55 -14.97 -3.25
C LEU A 380 -20.57 -15.88 -3.96
N ASP A 381 -20.38 -17.20 -3.95
CA ASP A 381 -21.22 -18.15 -4.70
C ASP A 381 -22.24 -18.92 -3.82
N SER A 382 -22.40 -18.58 -2.53
CA SER A 382 -23.35 -19.28 -1.63
C SER A 382 -24.52 -18.44 -1.10
N GLU A 383 -24.66 -17.18 -1.52
CA GLU A 383 -25.84 -16.34 -1.22
C GLU A 383 -26.73 -16.05 -2.45
N ILE A 384 -26.69 -16.93 -3.45
CA ILE A 384 -27.77 -17.07 -4.44
C ILE A 384 -28.38 -18.46 -4.25
N GLY A 385 -28.93 -18.67 -3.06
CA GLY A 385 -29.80 -19.79 -2.76
C GLY A 385 -31.19 -19.51 -3.32
N THR A 386 -31.55 -20.24 -4.36
CA THR A 386 -32.92 -20.45 -4.85
C THR A 386 -33.90 -20.63 -3.69
N VAL A 387 -34.74 -19.62 -3.43
CA VAL A 387 -35.93 -19.78 -2.58
C VAL A 387 -37.02 -20.44 -3.41
N THR A 388 -36.90 -21.76 -3.54
CA THR A 388 -38.04 -22.65 -3.82
C THR A 388 -38.34 -23.41 -2.54
N GLY A 389 -39.47 -23.11 -1.88
CA GLY A 389 -39.91 -23.92 -0.76
C GLY A 389 -40.92 -23.27 0.19
N THR A 390 -42.20 -23.43 -0.16
CA THR A 390 -43.28 -23.83 0.76
C THR A 390 -43.31 -23.28 2.19
N ALA A 391 -44.25 -22.38 2.45
CA ALA A 391 -44.99 -22.35 3.71
C ALA A 391 -46.44 -21.91 3.46
N GLN A 392 -47.32 -22.90 3.26
CA GLN A 392 -48.74 -22.76 3.53
C GLN A 392 -48.92 -22.56 5.04
N GLY A 393 -49.62 -21.49 5.42
CA GLY A 393 -49.90 -21.19 6.81
C GLY A 393 -50.93 -20.08 6.96
N ILE A 394 -52.19 -20.41 6.65
CA ILE A 394 -53.40 -19.89 7.28
C ILE A 394 -53.63 -18.37 7.14
N PHE A 395 -54.41 -17.96 6.14
CA PHE A 395 -55.32 -16.81 6.28
C PHE A 395 -56.63 -17.06 5.54
N GLN A 396 -57.73 -16.78 6.24
CA GLN A 396 -59.11 -17.05 5.86
C GLN A 396 -59.55 -16.29 4.61
N LYS A 397 -60.28 -16.99 3.72
CA LYS A 397 -61.06 -16.43 2.63
C LYS A 397 -62.31 -15.74 3.17
N ASN A 398 -62.52 -14.49 2.76
CA ASN A 398 -63.84 -14.01 2.39
C ASN A 398 -63.77 -13.58 0.90
N SER A 399 -64.44 -14.35 0.04
CA SER A 399 -64.84 -13.98 -1.33
C SER A 399 -66.09 -13.06 -1.26
N PRO A 400 -66.48 -12.24 -2.27
CA PRO A 400 -66.62 -12.56 -3.71
C PRO A 400 -66.05 -11.46 -4.64
N GLY A 401 -65.98 -11.55 -5.96
CA GLY A 401 -66.34 -12.58 -6.94
C GLY A 401 -65.79 -12.14 -8.32
N THR A 402 -65.55 -13.11 -9.19
CA THR A 402 -65.31 -12.97 -10.64
C THR A 402 -66.51 -12.33 -11.34
N PRO A 403 -66.41 -11.72 -12.55
CA PRO A 403 -66.11 -12.43 -13.82
C PRO A 403 -65.26 -11.62 -14.84
N CYS A 404 -64.32 -12.25 -15.58
CA CYS A 404 -64.43 -12.70 -16.99
C CYS A 404 -63.68 -11.81 -18.02
N LEU A 405 -62.80 -12.48 -18.79
CA LEU A 405 -62.35 -12.16 -20.16
C LEU A 405 -63.55 -12.18 -21.16
N PRO A 406 -63.52 -11.59 -22.40
CA PRO A 406 -62.58 -12.01 -23.47
C PRO A 406 -62.23 -11.03 -24.64
N ALA A 407 -61.13 -11.39 -25.33
CA ALA A 407 -60.85 -11.50 -26.79
C ALA A 407 -61.25 -10.46 -27.87
N ALA A 408 -60.40 -10.47 -28.92
CA ALA A 408 -60.57 -10.03 -30.33
C ALA A 408 -60.46 -8.52 -30.59
N SER A 409 -59.89 -7.99 -31.69
CA SER A 409 -59.43 -8.52 -32.98
C SER A 409 -58.67 -7.41 -33.75
N ASP A 410 -57.94 -7.82 -34.78
CA ASP A 410 -57.28 -7.05 -35.85
C ASP A 410 -57.95 -5.75 -36.32
N VAL A 411 -57.15 -4.75 -36.70
CA VAL A 411 -57.39 -3.88 -37.87
C VAL A 411 -56.03 -3.46 -38.50
N THR A 412 -55.98 -3.62 -39.82
CA THR A 412 -54.94 -3.33 -40.83
C THR A 412 -54.96 -1.88 -41.34
N GLU A 413 -54.03 -1.58 -42.27
CA GLU A 413 -54.03 -0.46 -43.25
C GLU A 413 -53.59 0.93 -42.74
N ASP A 414 -52.90 1.79 -43.49
CA ASP A 414 -52.11 1.75 -44.73
C ASP A 414 -51.43 3.14 -44.82
N GLY A 415 -50.36 3.32 -45.60
CA GLY A 415 -49.85 4.68 -45.84
C GLY A 415 -48.50 4.83 -46.55
N HIS A 416 -48.46 4.54 -47.84
CA HIS A 416 -47.39 4.85 -48.79
C HIS A 416 -47.04 6.36 -48.92
N ARG A 417 -45.75 6.67 -49.16
CA ARG A 417 -45.23 7.70 -50.10
C ARG A 417 -43.70 7.53 -50.31
N THR A 418 -43.26 6.87 -51.39
CA THR A 418 -42.69 7.43 -52.65
C THR A 418 -41.33 8.14 -52.53
N GLU A 419 -40.28 7.51 -53.11
CA GLU A 419 -38.99 8.11 -53.51
C GLU A 419 -39.12 9.01 -54.77
N PRO A 420 -38.05 9.68 -55.29
CA PRO A 420 -37.04 8.99 -56.13
C PRO A 420 -35.58 9.56 -56.15
N GLY A 421 -34.60 8.64 -56.22
CA GLY A 421 -33.59 8.52 -57.30
C GLY A 421 -32.40 9.51 -57.45
N LYS A 422 -31.17 8.95 -57.49
CA LYS A 422 -30.14 9.12 -58.56
C LYS A 422 -28.81 8.36 -58.27
N ASP A 423 -28.69 7.16 -58.86
CA ASP A 423 -27.66 6.64 -59.78
C ASP A 423 -26.12 6.92 -59.70
N PRO A 424 -25.28 6.04 -60.31
CA PRO A 424 -23.99 5.57 -59.77
C PRO A 424 -22.79 5.73 -60.75
N GLY A 425 -21.59 5.22 -60.40
CA GLY A 425 -20.65 4.77 -61.44
C GLY A 425 -19.15 4.62 -61.11
N SER A 426 -18.58 3.55 -61.69
CA SER A 426 -17.17 3.17 -61.95
C SER A 426 -16.37 2.54 -60.80
N GLY A 427 -15.68 1.40 -60.92
CA GLY A 427 -15.44 0.49 -62.05
C GLY A 427 -13.95 0.29 -62.37
N GLY A 428 -13.46 -0.96 -62.24
CA GLY A 428 -12.17 -1.46 -62.77
C GLY A 428 -11.11 -1.76 -61.69
N GLY A 429 -10.36 -2.87 -61.68
CA GLY A 429 -10.20 -3.99 -62.60
C GLY A 429 -8.97 -4.81 -62.14
N TYR A 430 -9.09 -6.14 -62.16
CA TYR A 430 -8.05 -7.17 -61.95
C TYR A 430 -7.00 -7.16 -63.09
N PRO A 431 -5.77 -7.74 -62.95
CA PRO A 431 -5.49 -9.20 -62.79
C PRO A 431 -4.35 -9.51 -61.78
N GLY A 432 -4.02 -10.71 -61.32
CA GLY A 432 -4.37 -12.11 -61.61
C GLY A 432 -3.16 -13.01 -61.28
N GLY A 433 -3.40 -14.13 -60.55
CA GLY A 433 -2.50 -15.30 -60.41
C GLY A 433 -1.30 -15.15 -59.45
N ASN A 434 -0.99 -16.05 -58.52
CA ASN A 434 -0.92 -17.50 -58.70
C ASN A 434 -1.06 -18.29 -57.38
N LYS A 435 -1.56 -19.53 -57.54
CA LYS A 435 -2.05 -20.51 -56.55
C LYS A 435 -0.95 -21.29 -55.83
N ARG A 436 -1.28 -21.78 -54.61
CA ARG A 436 -1.13 -23.17 -54.07
C ARG A 436 -1.74 -23.19 -52.65
N ALA A 437 -2.96 -23.73 -52.42
CA ALA A 437 -3.31 -25.14 -52.14
C ALA A 437 -2.57 -25.70 -50.91
N GLY A 438 -3.16 -26.26 -49.85
CA GLY A 438 -4.51 -26.58 -49.34
C GLY A 438 -4.31 -26.81 -47.81
N SER A 439 -5.25 -27.15 -46.94
CA SER A 439 -6.58 -27.73 -47.04
C SER A 439 -7.29 -27.47 -45.71
N SER A 440 -8.50 -26.94 -45.77
CA SER A 440 -9.47 -26.84 -44.68
C SER A 440 -10.12 -28.19 -44.42
N VAL A 441 -10.23 -28.61 -43.15
CA VAL A 441 -11.31 -29.52 -42.72
C VAL A 441 -11.80 -29.04 -41.35
N CYS A 442 -13.02 -28.51 -41.34
CA CYS A 442 -13.87 -28.41 -40.16
C CYS A 442 -14.73 -29.68 -40.11
N LEU A 443 -14.78 -30.37 -38.98
CA LEU A 443 -15.88 -31.31 -38.69
C LEU A 443 -16.28 -31.26 -37.20
N ASP A 444 -17.59 -31.21 -37.07
CA ASP A 444 -18.50 -31.08 -35.93
C ASP A 444 -18.44 -32.28 -34.95
N PRO A 445 -18.77 -32.12 -33.65
CA PRO A 445 -18.72 -33.17 -32.65
C PRO A 445 -20.10 -33.85 -32.49
N SER A 446 -20.21 -35.15 -32.75
CA SER A 446 -21.26 -36.03 -32.20
C SER A 446 -21.12 -37.44 -32.77
N ARG A 447 -20.74 -38.43 -31.95
CA ARG A 447 -21.27 -39.81 -32.01
C ARG A 447 -20.74 -40.66 -30.87
N GLU A 448 -21.66 -41.02 -29.98
CA GLU A 448 -21.57 -42.15 -29.07
C GLU A 448 -21.48 -43.46 -29.87
N GLY A 449 -20.70 -44.41 -29.36
CA GLY A 449 -20.55 -45.75 -29.93
C GLY A 449 -19.80 -46.67 -28.99
N THR A 450 -20.56 -47.42 -28.20
CA THR A 450 -20.13 -48.54 -27.35
C THR A 450 -19.61 -49.72 -28.19
N ALA A 451 -18.43 -50.25 -27.86
CA ALA A 451 -18.09 -51.67 -28.03
C ALA A 451 -16.86 -52.01 -27.18
N GLY A 452 -17.00 -53.00 -26.30
CA GLY A 452 -15.92 -53.52 -25.46
C GLY A 452 -15.00 -54.50 -26.18
N GLY A 453 -13.79 -54.63 -25.65
CA GLY A 453 -12.79 -55.61 -26.05
C GLY A 453 -11.50 -55.36 -25.29
N GLY A 454 -11.34 -56.05 -24.15
CA GLY A 454 -10.17 -55.94 -23.29
C GLY A 454 -8.94 -56.63 -23.88
N VAL A 455 -7.79 -55.99 -23.73
CA VAL A 455 -6.46 -56.61 -23.65
C VAL A 455 -5.57 -55.68 -22.84
N ASP A 456 -4.98 -56.23 -21.78
CA ASP A 456 -4.13 -55.55 -20.80
C ASP A 456 -2.88 -54.91 -21.42
N GLY A 457 -2.58 -53.67 -21.04
CA GLY A 457 -1.39 -52.95 -21.51
C GLY A 457 -1.14 -51.65 -20.73
N VAL A 458 -0.51 -51.80 -19.56
CA VAL A 458 0.29 -50.78 -18.83
C VAL A 458 -0.19 -49.33 -18.93
N ALA A 459 -0.98 -48.92 -17.94
CA ALA A 459 -1.34 -47.53 -17.69
C ALA A 459 -0.08 -46.66 -17.45
N GLY A 460 0.32 -45.91 -18.47
CA GLY A 460 1.10 -44.69 -18.29
C GLY A 460 0.21 -43.67 -17.57
N LYS A 461 0.45 -43.45 -16.29
CA LYS A 461 -0.11 -42.31 -15.56
C LYS A 461 0.38 -41.03 -16.25
N GLU A 462 -0.43 -40.43 -17.10
CA GLU A 462 -0.30 -39.00 -17.36
C GLU A 462 -0.49 -38.31 -16.02
N ALA A 463 0.61 -37.77 -15.50
CA ALA A 463 0.59 -36.99 -14.28
C ALA A 463 -0.35 -35.80 -14.52
N HIS A 464 -1.51 -35.84 -13.87
CA HIS A 464 -2.40 -34.70 -13.75
C HIS A 464 -1.68 -33.65 -12.90
N PHE A 465 -0.79 -32.89 -13.54
CA PHE A 465 -0.16 -31.74 -12.92
C PHE A 465 -1.27 -30.74 -12.63
N PRO A 466 -1.39 -30.22 -11.39
CA PRO A 466 -2.32 -29.14 -11.14
C PRO A 466 -2.01 -27.99 -12.12
N PRO A 467 -3.03 -27.27 -12.60
CA PRO A 467 -2.81 -26.11 -13.47
C PRO A 467 -1.79 -25.19 -12.77
N PRO A 468 -0.75 -24.73 -13.47
CA PRO A 468 0.35 -24.06 -12.82
C PRO A 468 -0.16 -22.76 -12.21
N ASP A 469 0.11 -22.56 -10.92
CA ASP A 469 -0.43 -21.46 -10.10
C ASP A 469 -0.28 -20.11 -10.83
N PRO A 470 -1.35 -19.33 -11.06
CA PRO A 470 -1.28 -18.08 -11.83
C PRO A 470 -0.46 -16.96 -11.14
N PHE A 471 -0.03 -17.16 -9.90
CA PHE A 471 0.64 -16.14 -9.08
C PHE A 471 2.13 -16.40 -8.83
N VAL A 472 2.58 -17.66 -8.91
CA VAL A 472 3.96 -18.03 -8.55
C VAL A 472 4.92 -17.70 -9.68
N LEU A 473 5.84 -16.73 -9.51
CA LEU A 473 6.91 -16.51 -10.48
C LEU A 473 8.06 -17.52 -10.27
N PRO A 474 8.75 -17.96 -11.35
CA PRO A 474 9.88 -18.87 -11.22
C PRO A 474 11.00 -18.31 -10.31
N PRO A 475 11.70 -19.15 -9.52
CA PRO A 475 12.74 -18.70 -8.59
C PRO A 475 13.86 -17.87 -9.25
N GLN A 476 14.13 -18.12 -10.54
CA GLN A 476 15.18 -17.43 -11.30
C GLN A 476 14.88 -15.94 -11.52
N VAL A 477 13.61 -15.51 -11.41
CA VAL A 477 13.21 -14.10 -11.51
C VAL A 477 12.84 -13.50 -10.15
N ALA A 478 12.42 -14.31 -9.18
CA ALA A 478 11.98 -13.85 -7.86
C ALA A 478 13.06 -13.06 -7.10
N GLY A 479 14.31 -13.54 -7.08
CA GLY A 479 15.43 -12.86 -6.41
C GLY A 479 15.74 -11.47 -7.00
N PRO A 480 16.04 -11.36 -8.31
CA PRO A 480 16.24 -10.07 -8.97
C PRO A 480 15.05 -9.11 -8.85
N LEU A 481 13.83 -9.64 -8.85
CA LEU A 481 12.62 -8.85 -8.64
C LEU A 481 12.54 -8.27 -7.23
N ALA A 482 12.82 -9.07 -6.20
CA ALA A 482 12.90 -8.60 -4.83
C ALA A 482 13.96 -7.50 -4.66
N ALA A 483 15.12 -7.64 -5.33
CA ALA A 483 16.15 -6.61 -5.35
C ALA A 483 15.65 -5.32 -6.03
N TYR A 484 14.94 -5.42 -7.16
CA TYR A 484 14.32 -4.27 -7.83
C TYR A 484 13.32 -3.55 -6.90
N ILE A 485 12.39 -4.27 -6.28
CA ILE A 485 11.35 -3.68 -5.43
C ILE A 485 11.95 -2.98 -4.20
N ASN A 486 12.92 -3.64 -3.55
CA ASN A 486 13.58 -3.13 -2.34
C ASN A 486 14.62 -2.04 -2.62
N SER A 487 15.06 -1.88 -3.87
CA SER A 487 16.05 -0.86 -4.20
C SER A 487 15.51 0.55 -3.92
N PRO A 488 16.32 1.44 -3.31
CA PRO A 488 15.89 2.78 -2.97
C PRO A 488 15.60 3.57 -4.24
N LEU A 489 14.37 4.06 -4.36
CA LEU A 489 13.95 4.98 -5.43
C LEU A 489 14.41 6.41 -5.11
N THR A 490 14.27 6.77 -3.84
CA THR A 490 14.79 8.00 -3.22
C THR A 490 15.60 7.63 -1.97
N ARG A 491 16.27 8.61 -1.35
CA ARG A 491 17.00 8.39 -0.09
C ARG A 491 16.11 7.84 1.04
N ALA A 492 14.80 8.06 0.95
CA ALA A 492 13.85 7.73 2.01
C ALA A 492 12.90 6.57 1.67
N ARG A 493 12.76 6.17 0.39
CA ARG A 493 11.69 5.26 -0.04
C ARG A 493 12.11 4.24 -1.09
N SER A 494 11.57 3.03 -0.96
CA SER A 494 11.64 1.97 -1.96
C SER A 494 10.58 2.17 -3.07
N ARG A 495 10.58 1.28 -4.07
CA ARG A 495 9.60 1.33 -5.18
C ARG A 495 8.21 0.82 -4.79
N LEU A 496 8.13 -0.06 -3.78
CA LEU A 496 6.90 -0.78 -3.42
C LEU A 496 5.66 0.11 -3.24
N PRO A 497 5.71 1.24 -2.49
CA PRO A 497 4.54 2.10 -2.34
C PRO A 497 4.06 2.70 -3.66
N VAL A 498 4.98 3.07 -4.56
CA VAL A 498 4.65 3.62 -5.87
C VAL A 498 4.07 2.55 -6.80
N LEU A 499 4.60 1.33 -6.75
CA LEU A 499 4.04 0.18 -7.50
C LEU A 499 2.58 -0.09 -7.10
N LYS A 500 2.28 -0.05 -5.81
CA LYS A 500 0.91 -0.24 -5.31
C LYS A 500 -0.01 0.93 -5.62
N LEU A 501 0.49 2.17 -5.58
CA LEU A 501 -0.25 3.33 -6.11
C LEU A 501 -0.56 3.16 -7.60
N ALA A 502 0.39 2.66 -8.39
CA ALA A 502 0.16 2.40 -9.79
C ALA A 502 -0.91 1.30 -9.99
N CYS A 503 -0.94 0.25 -9.15
CA CYS A 503 -2.03 -0.74 -9.18
C CYS A 503 -3.41 -0.09 -8.95
N LEU A 504 -3.52 0.82 -7.97
CA LEU A 504 -4.77 1.50 -7.65
C LEU A 504 -5.26 2.45 -8.74
N PHE A 505 -4.35 3.00 -9.56
CA PHE A 505 -4.67 4.09 -10.48
C PHE A 505 -4.31 3.83 -11.95
N HIS A 506 -3.89 2.61 -12.30
CA HIS A 506 -3.49 2.24 -13.67
C HIS A 506 -4.60 2.55 -14.69
N ASP A 507 -5.85 2.38 -14.27
CA ASP A 507 -7.03 2.45 -15.12
C ASP A 507 -7.78 3.79 -15.06
N THR A 508 -7.21 4.80 -14.38
CA THR A 508 -7.83 6.13 -14.24
C THR A 508 -8.13 6.82 -15.58
N GLY A 509 -7.40 6.46 -16.65
CA GLY A 509 -7.64 6.98 -18.00
C GLY A 509 -8.97 6.53 -18.63
N LYS A 510 -9.64 5.50 -18.08
CA LYS A 510 -10.98 5.09 -18.52
C LYS A 510 -12.01 6.21 -18.30
N LEU A 511 -11.78 7.08 -17.31
CA LEU A 511 -12.63 8.24 -17.02
C LEU A 511 -12.76 9.22 -18.19
N THR A 512 -11.69 9.40 -18.97
CA THR A 512 -11.62 10.38 -20.05
C THR A 512 -11.78 9.78 -21.44
N THR A 513 -11.74 8.45 -21.57
CA THR A 513 -11.72 7.73 -22.86
C THR A 513 -12.96 6.87 -23.11
N ARG A 514 -13.96 6.92 -22.23
CA ARG A 514 -15.21 6.17 -22.38
C ARG A 514 -15.93 6.60 -23.66
N ALA A 515 -16.09 5.68 -24.60
CA ALA A 515 -16.96 5.83 -25.76
C ALA A 515 -17.99 4.70 -25.81
N VAL A 516 -19.20 4.99 -26.27
CA VAL A 516 -20.25 3.99 -26.50
C VAL A 516 -20.22 3.61 -27.96
N ALA A 517 -19.94 2.34 -28.26
CA ALA A 517 -19.99 1.80 -29.61
C ALA A 517 -21.45 1.66 -30.08
N ALA A 518 -21.64 1.52 -31.39
CA ALA A 518 -22.97 1.41 -32.00
C ALA A 518 -23.79 0.20 -31.51
N ASP A 519 -23.12 -0.82 -30.96
CA ASP A 519 -23.73 -2.03 -30.37
C ASP A 519 -24.06 -1.87 -28.87
N GLY A 520 -23.93 -0.66 -28.33
CA GLY A 520 -24.16 -0.36 -26.91
C GLY A 520 -22.99 -0.73 -26.00
N ARG A 521 -21.87 -1.26 -26.52
CA ARG A 521 -20.70 -1.60 -25.69
C ARG A 521 -19.84 -0.39 -25.38
N PHE A 522 -19.34 -0.29 -24.15
CA PHE A 522 -18.31 0.67 -23.77
C PHE A 522 -16.96 0.25 -24.31
N THR A 523 -16.24 1.20 -24.90
CA THR A 523 -14.85 1.08 -25.32
C THR A 523 -14.01 2.14 -24.64
N PHE A 524 -12.75 1.81 -24.37
CA PHE A 524 -11.78 2.66 -23.66
C PHE A 524 -10.46 2.72 -24.42
N TYR A 525 -10.53 3.02 -25.72
CA TYR A 525 -9.35 3.06 -26.57
C TYR A 525 -8.37 4.13 -26.07
N GLY A 526 -7.09 3.75 -25.89
CA GLY A 526 -6.05 4.68 -25.44
C GLY A 526 -6.09 5.05 -23.95
N HIS A 527 -6.87 4.38 -23.09
CA HIS A 527 -6.94 4.74 -21.67
C HIS A 527 -5.57 4.73 -20.95
N HIS A 528 -4.68 3.81 -21.33
CA HIS A 528 -3.32 3.76 -20.80
C HIS A 528 -2.56 5.09 -21.00
N THR A 529 -2.63 5.72 -22.17
CA THR A 529 -2.01 7.05 -22.37
C THR A 529 -2.80 8.18 -21.72
N ALA A 530 -4.14 8.09 -21.74
CA ALA A 530 -5.04 9.09 -21.16
C ALA A 530 -5.04 9.11 -19.61
N GLY A 531 -4.49 8.10 -18.94
CA GLY A 531 -4.31 8.07 -17.49
C GLY A 531 -3.16 8.93 -16.98
N ALA A 532 -2.25 9.38 -17.85
CA ALA A 532 -1.08 10.16 -17.45
C ALA A 532 -1.40 11.49 -16.72
N PRO A 533 -2.39 12.30 -17.16
CA PRO A 533 -2.80 13.50 -16.42
C PRO A 533 -3.34 13.20 -15.01
N ALA A 534 -4.10 12.11 -14.84
CA ALA A 534 -4.61 11.69 -13.54
C ALA A 534 -3.46 11.26 -12.61
N ALA A 535 -2.53 10.45 -13.11
CA ALA A 535 -1.32 10.08 -12.40
C ALA A 535 -0.49 11.31 -11.95
N ALA A 536 -0.33 12.30 -12.84
CA ALA A 536 0.36 13.55 -12.51
C ALA A 536 -0.39 14.39 -11.46
N ALA A 537 -1.72 14.44 -11.52
CA ALA A 537 -2.54 15.13 -10.53
C ALA A 537 -2.40 14.49 -9.14
N ILE A 538 -2.46 13.15 -9.08
CA ILE A 538 -2.24 12.37 -7.85
C ILE A 538 -0.83 12.60 -7.30
N ALA A 539 0.20 12.51 -8.16
CA ALA A 539 1.58 12.73 -7.75
C ALA A 539 1.81 14.12 -7.16
N ARG A 540 1.26 15.15 -7.79
CA ARG A 540 1.34 16.54 -7.32
C ARG A 540 0.60 16.73 -6.00
N ARG A 541 -0.60 16.14 -5.86
CA ARG A 541 -1.41 16.22 -4.64
C ARG A 541 -0.70 15.59 -3.46
N LEU A 542 -0.06 14.44 -3.68
CA LEU A 542 0.72 13.75 -2.66
C LEU A 542 2.14 14.30 -2.49
N ARG A 543 2.56 15.33 -3.22
CA ARG A 543 3.93 15.88 -3.16
C ARG A 543 5.01 14.80 -3.39
N LEU A 544 4.76 13.88 -4.32
CA LEU A 544 5.76 12.90 -4.75
C LEU A 544 7.01 13.62 -5.29
N SER A 545 8.18 13.05 -5.04
CA SER A 545 9.41 13.52 -5.70
C SER A 545 9.31 13.31 -7.21
N ARG A 546 10.14 14.03 -7.98
CA ARG A 546 10.17 13.90 -9.44
C ARG A 546 10.34 12.43 -9.89
N ARG A 547 11.27 11.69 -9.27
CA ARG A 547 11.50 10.27 -9.59
C ARG A 547 10.28 9.39 -9.32
N GLU A 548 9.54 9.65 -8.24
CA GLU A 548 8.34 8.89 -7.89
C GLU A 548 7.16 9.24 -8.81
N ALA A 549 7.01 10.51 -9.17
CA ALA A 549 6.02 10.95 -10.14
C ALA A 549 6.29 10.36 -11.53
N ASP A 550 7.56 10.38 -11.97
CA ASP A 550 7.99 9.81 -13.25
C ASP A 550 7.75 8.29 -13.28
N LEU A 551 8.06 7.58 -12.19
CA LEU A 551 7.77 6.15 -12.05
C LEU A 551 6.26 5.90 -12.15
N LEU A 552 5.45 6.58 -11.34
CA LEU A 552 4.00 6.41 -11.36
C LEU A 552 3.42 6.64 -12.77
N ALA A 553 3.82 7.73 -13.42
CA ALA A 553 3.37 8.06 -14.77
C ALA A 553 3.81 7.03 -15.82
N ALA A 554 5.05 6.51 -15.73
CA ALA A 554 5.55 5.49 -16.64
C ALA A 554 4.78 4.17 -16.51
N LEU A 555 4.47 3.75 -15.29
CA LEU A 555 3.73 2.52 -15.01
C LEU A 555 2.26 2.63 -15.45
N VAL A 556 1.58 3.72 -15.12
CA VAL A 556 0.21 3.98 -15.56
C VAL A 556 0.14 4.06 -17.09
N ARG A 557 1.12 4.71 -17.74
CA ARG A 557 1.15 4.79 -19.21
C ARG A 557 1.40 3.44 -19.87
N GLY A 558 2.25 2.61 -19.27
CA GLY A 558 2.76 1.39 -19.89
C GLY A 558 2.03 0.10 -19.53
N HIS A 559 1.06 0.12 -18.61
CA HIS A 559 0.48 -1.11 -18.04
C HIS A 559 -0.13 -2.08 -19.07
N MET A 560 -0.64 -1.56 -20.20
CA MET A 560 -1.20 -2.37 -21.30
C MET A 560 -0.15 -2.92 -22.28
N ASP A 561 1.07 -2.39 -22.27
CA ASP A 561 2.09 -2.74 -23.27
C ASP A 561 2.47 -4.24 -23.24
N PRO A 562 2.63 -4.89 -22.07
CA PRO A 562 2.89 -6.32 -22.02
C PRO A 562 1.74 -7.14 -22.62
N LEU A 563 0.48 -6.71 -22.44
CA LEU A 563 -0.67 -7.37 -23.05
C LEU A 563 -0.66 -7.25 -24.58
N PHE A 564 -0.29 -6.09 -25.12
CA PHE A 564 -0.15 -5.92 -26.58
C PHE A 564 0.94 -6.81 -27.15
N LEU A 565 2.07 -6.97 -26.46
CA LEU A 565 3.12 -7.90 -26.84
C LEU A 565 2.64 -9.36 -26.78
N TYR A 566 1.92 -9.74 -25.72
CA TYR A 566 1.35 -11.09 -25.57
C TYR A 566 0.38 -11.45 -26.70
N LYS A 567 -0.47 -10.49 -27.11
CA LYS A 567 -1.41 -10.67 -28.21
C LYS A 567 -0.74 -10.71 -29.59
N SER A 568 0.46 -10.14 -29.70
CA SER A 568 1.25 -10.08 -30.94
C SER A 568 2.31 -11.18 -31.02
N ARG A 569 2.12 -12.30 -30.29
CA ARG A 569 3.09 -13.40 -30.26
C ARG A 569 3.22 -14.09 -31.64
N PRO A 570 4.43 -14.58 -32.00
CA PRO A 570 5.66 -14.56 -31.21
C PRO A 570 6.30 -13.16 -31.11
N VAL A 571 6.78 -12.79 -29.91
CA VAL A 571 7.38 -11.46 -29.68
C VAL A 571 8.76 -11.39 -30.33
N SER A 572 8.94 -10.51 -31.30
CA SER A 572 10.24 -10.30 -31.93
C SER A 572 11.26 -9.70 -30.96
N GLY A 573 12.55 -10.01 -31.17
CA GLY A 573 13.62 -9.45 -30.35
C GLY A 573 13.69 -7.93 -30.36
N ARG A 574 13.39 -7.31 -31.50
CA ARG A 574 13.27 -5.84 -31.64
C ARG A 574 12.09 -5.28 -30.84
N ALA A 575 10.92 -5.93 -30.86
CA ALA A 575 9.75 -5.45 -30.09
C ALA A 575 10.02 -5.50 -28.58
N ALA A 576 10.59 -6.61 -28.09
CA ALA A 576 11.01 -6.73 -26.70
C ALA A 576 12.06 -5.67 -26.33
N TYR A 577 13.05 -5.43 -27.20
CA TYR A 577 14.07 -4.38 -27.00
C TYR A 577 13.47 -2.99 -26.88
N ARG A 578 12.57 -2.61 -27.80
CA ARG A 578 11.90 -1.30 -27.78
C ARG A 578 11.07 -1.12 -26.51
N PHE A 579 10.38 -2.16 -26.07
CA PHE A 579 9.67 -2.17 -24.80
C PHE A 579 10.63 -1.98 -23.60
N PHE A 580 11.72 -2.75 -23.55
CA PHE A 580 12.69 -2.65 -22.46
C PHE A 580 13.39 -1.30 -22.41
N ARG A 581 13.81 -0.76 -23.56
CA ARG A 581 14.53 0.51 -23.64
C ARG A 581 13.65 1.70 -23.25
N ARG A 582 12.37 1.69 -23.60
CA ARG A 582 11.44 2.78 -23.25
C ARG A 582 11.18 2.90 -21.75
N LEU A 583 11.01 1.76 -21.06
CA LEU A 583 10.75 1.73 -19.61
C LEU A 583 12.04 1.69 -18.77
N GLY A 584 13.16 1.33 -19.38
CA GLY A 584 14.47 1.30 -18.74
C GLY A 584 14.46 0.41 -17.50
N ASP A 585 14.85 1.00 -16.37
CA ASP A 585 14.94 0.28 -15.10
C ASP A 585 13.58 -0.18 -14.56
N GLU A 586 12.48 0.41 -15.03
CA GLU A 586 11.12 0.23 -14.50
C GLU A 586 10.31 -0.85 -15.24
N VAL A 587 10.95 -1.56 -16.17
CA VAL A 587 10.40 -2.74 -16.85
C VAL A 587 9.80 -3.76 -15.86
N PRO A 588 10.49 -4.16 -14.77
CA PRO A 588 9.94 -5.18 -13.88
C PRO A 588 8.66 -4.72 -13.19
N GLY A 589 8.57 -3.45 -12.79
CA GLY A 589 7.36 -2.89 -12.19
C GLY A 589 6.17 -2.90 -13.14
N CYS A 590 6.39 -2.52 -14.40
CA CYS A 590 5.35 -2.54 -15.43
C CYS A 590 4.85 -3.96 -15.72
N LEU A 591 5.78 -4.92 -15.84
CA LEU A 591 5.45 -6.33 -16.05
C LEU A 591 4.65 -6.92 -14.87
N LEU A 592 4.99 -6.54 -13.63
CA LEU A 592 4.24 -7.00 -12.44
C LEU A 592 2.84 -6.43 -12.35
N ILE A 593 2.67 -5.14 -12.62
CA ILE A 593 1.34 -4.51 -12.61
C ILE A 593 0.46 -5.14 -13.69
N SER A 594 1.02 -5.34 -14.89
CA SER A 594 0.30 -6.00 -15.98
C SER A 594 -0.07 -7.44 -15.63
N LEU A 595 0.82 -8.20 -14.98
CA LEU A 595 0.49 -9.55 -14.49
C LEU A 595 -0.67 -9.50 -13.49
N ALA A 596 -0.63 -8.59 -12.52
CA ALA A 596 -1.66 -8.48 -11.50
C ALA A 596 -3.03 -8.09 -12.09
N ASP A 597 -3.05 -7.12 -13.01
CA ASP A 597 -4.25 -6.65 -13.71
C ASP A 597 -4.91 -7.80 -14.50
N ILE A 598 -4.15 -8.45 -15.38
CA ILE A 598 -4.66 -9.53 -16.23
C ILE A 598 -5.06 -10.75 -15.39
N SER A 599 -4.30 -11.12 -14.37
CA SER A 599 -4.66 -12.22 -13.48
C SER A 599 -5.95 -11.92 -12.73
N SER A 600 -6.14 -10.70 -12.20
CA SER A 600 -7.37 -10.33 -11.49
C SER A 600 -8.62 -10.47 -12.36
N SER A 601 -8.50 -10.04 -13.63
CA SER A 601 -9.59 -10.07 -14.60
C SER A 601 -9.88 -11.49 -15.11
N ARG A 602 -8.84 -12.29 -15.36
CA ARG A 602 -8.99 -13.66 -15.88
C ARG A 602 -9.50 -14.64 -14.85
N LEU A 603 -9.07 -14.49 -13.59
CA LEU A 603 -9.58 -15.33 -12.51
C LEU A 603 -11.03 -15.04 -12.19
N ALA A 604 -11.45 -13.77 -12.21
CA ALA A 604 -12.86 -13.40 -12.07
C ALA A 604 -13.74 -14.03 -13.16
N ALA A 605 -13.18 -14.28 -14.34
CA ALA A 605 -13.87 -14.90 -15.47
C ALA A 605 -13.73 -16.44 -15.55
N GLY A 606 -13.14 -17.09 -14.55
CA GLY A 606 -12.90 -18.53 -14.56
C GLY A 606 -11.81 -19.00 -15.55
N ALA A 607 -11.04 -18.08 -16.13
CA ALA A 607 -10.03 -18.35 -17.16
C ALA A 607 -8.62 -18.53 -16.54
N ALA A 608 -8.50 -19.40 -15.54
CA ALA A 608 -7.24 -19.62 -14.81
C ALA A 608 -6.08 -20.09 -15.71
N ALA A 609 -6.36 -20.89 -16.73
CA ALA A 609 -5.36 -21.33 -17.71
C ALA A 609 -4.79 -20.17 -18.53
N GLU A 610 -5.61 -19.18 -18.90
CA GLU A 610 -5.13 -17.97 -19.58
C GLU A 610 -4.25 -17.11 -18.66
N ALA A 611 -4.64 -16.96 -17.39
CA ALA A 611 -3.84 -16.27 -16.38
C ALA A 611 -2.47 -16.93 -16.22
N ALA A 612 -2.42 -18.26 -16.15
CA ALA A 612 -1.17 -19.01 -16.06
C ALA A 612 -0.29 -18.85 -17.31
N ALA A 613 -0.87 -18.92 -18.51
CA ALA A 613 -0.13 -18.68 -19.76
C ALA A 613 0.42 -17.25 -19.86
N TYR A 614 -0.32 -16.27 -19.30
CA TYR A 614 0.16 -14.89 -19.21
C TYR A 614 1.30 -14.75 -18.20
N ARG A 615 1.20 -15.40 -17.03
CA ARG A 615 2.29 -15.50 -16.04
C ARG A 615 3.56 -16.04 -16.67
N ASP A 616 3.49 -17.11 -17.45
CA ASP A 616 4.67 -17.70 -18.10
C ASP A 616 5.31 -16.73 -19.10
N PHE A 617 4.49 -16.00 -19.85
CA PHE A 617 4.97 -14.95 -20.75
C PHE A 617 5.69 -13.83 -19.98
N ILE A 618 5.10 -13.35 -18.89
CA ILE A 618 5.70 -12.31 -18.03
C ILE A 618 7.02 -12.80 -17.42
N ALA A 619 7.05 -14.04 -16.92
CA ALA A 619 8.26 -14.67 -16.39
C ALA A 619 9.38 -14.75 -17.44
N GLY A 620 9.04 -15.12 -18.69
CA GLY A 620 9.99 -15.12 -19.81
C GLY A 620 10.55 -13.73 -20.13
N MET A 621 9.70 -12.70 -20.12
CA MET A 621 10.12 -11.31 -20.33
C MET A 621 11.02 -10.81 -19.20
N LEU A 622 10.68 -11.10 -17.93
CA LEU A 622 11.52 -10.78 -16.77
C LEU A 622 12.88 -11.49 -16.84
N GLN A 623 12.88 -12.78 -17.16
CA GLN A 623 14.11 -13.56 -17.31
C GLN A 623 15.01 -12.95 -18.38
N ARG A 624 14.44 -12.60 -19.53
CA ARG A 624 15.17 -11.94 -20.62
C ARG A 624 15.77 -10.62 -20.16
N TYR A 625 14.98 -9.76 -19.52
CA TYR A 625 15.42 -8.46 -19.04
C TYR A 625 16.58 -8.55 -18.02
N PHE A 626 16.51 -9.50 -17.08
CA PHE A 626 17.54 -9.68 -16.06
C PHE A 626 18.80 -10.40 -16.56
N LYS A 627 18.66 -11.38 -17.47
CA LYS A 627 19.81 -12.20 -17.94
C LYS A 627 20.51 -11.63 -19.17
N GLU A 628 19.84 -10.83 -19.99
CA GLU A 628 20.39 -10.31 -21.25
C GLU A 628 20.58 -8.78 -21.19
N PRO A 629 21.77 -8.28 -20.77
CA PRO A 629 22.06 -6.84 -20.81
C PRO A 629 21.86 -6.23 -22.19
N ALA A 630 22.09 -6.99 -23.27
CA ALA A 630 21.84 -6.52 -24.63
C ALA A 630 20.36 -6.32 -24.94
N ALA A 631 19.46 -7.12 -24.35
CA ALA A 631 18.02 -6.97 -24.55
C ALA A 631 17.50 -5.68 -23.90
N SER A 632 18.09 -5.25 -22.78
CA SER A 632 17.70 -4.01 -22.07
C SER A 632 18.50 -2.77 -22.49
N GLY A 633 19.39 -2.88 -23.48
CA GLY A 633 20.25 -1.77 -23.91
C GLY A 633 21.34 -1.39 -22.91
N ARG A 634 21.60 -2.24 -21.92
CA ARG A 634 22.67 -2.08 -20.90
C ARG A 634 24.03 -2.59 -21.37
N SER A 635 24.13 -3.16 -22.56
CA SER A 635 25.39 -3.59 -23.14
C SER A 635 26.15 -2.42 -23.78
N ARG A 636 27.49 -2.47 -23.72
CA ARG A 636 28.33 -1.50 -24.44
C ARG A 636 28.04 -1.59 -25.94
N PRO A 637 27.78 -0.47 -26.65
CA PRO A 637 27.50 -0.49 -28.09
C PRO A 637 28.60 -1.21 -28.89
N LEU A 638 28.22 -1.89 -29.98
CA LEU A 638 29.18 -2.52 -30.90
C LEU A 638 29.98 -1.48 -31.68
N LEU A 639 29.35 -0.33 -31.98
CA LEU A 639 29.94 0.83 -32.62
C LEU A 639 29.52 2.09 -31.86
N SER A 640 30.44 3.04 -31.75
CA SER A 640 30.20 4.40 -31.27
C SER A 640 29.72 5.31 -32.40
N GLY A 641 29.10 6.44 -32.06
CA GLY A 641 28.69 7.44 -33.07
C GLY A 641 29.86 7.93 -33.92
N ARG A 642 31.05 8.09 -33.33
CA ARG A 642 32.26 8.48 -34.06
C ARG A 642 32.73 7.41 -35.05
N GLU A 643 32.56 6.13 -34.71
CA GLU A 643 32.87 5.03 -35.62
C GLU A 643 31.87 4.97 -36.77
N VAL A 644 30.57 5.17 -36.50
CA VAL A 644 29.54 5.24 -37.55
C VAL A 644 29.78 6.41 -38.50
N CYS A 645 30.10 7.60 -37.97
CA CYS A 645 30.45 8.77 -38.77
C CYS A 645 31.63 8.50 -39.69
N ARG A 646 32.73 7.94 -39.15
CA ARG A 646 33.91 7.56 -39.95
C ARG A 646 33.61 6.47 -40.99
N LEU A 647 32.76 5.50 -40.63
CA LEU A 647 32.43 4.37 -41.52
C LEU A 647 31.59 4.81 -42.72
N LEU A 648 30.68 5.77 -42.51
CA LEU A 648 29.72 6.22 -43.51
C LEU A 648 30.09 7.53 -44.21
N ASP A 649 31.19 8.15 -43.78
CA ASP A 649 31.64 9.48 -44.20
C ASP A 649 30.53 10.53 -44.04
N ILE A 650 29.97 10.63 -42.82
CA ILE A 650 28.91 11.58 -42.48
C ILE A 650 29.22 12.30 -41.17
N GLU A 651 28.77 13.55 -41.09
CA GLU A 651 28.83 14.33 -39.86
C GLU A 651 27.85 13.80 -38.78
N PRO A 652 28.11 14.06 -37.48
CA PRO A 652 27.19 13.73 -36.40
C PRO A 652 25.80 14.33 -36.65
N SER A 653 24.77 13.47 -36.69
CA SER A 653 23.40 13.85 -37.04
C SER A 653 22.36 12.96 -36.35
N PRO A 654 21.07 13.36 -36.29
CA PRO A 654 19.99 12.52 -35.76
C PRO A 654 19.90 11.14 -36.44
N LEU A 655 20.23 11.06 -37.73
CA LEU A 655 20.33 9.80 -38.48
C LEU A 655 21.33 8.83 -37.85
N VAL A 656 22.50 9.30 -37.40
CA VAL A 656 23.49 8.47 -36.71
C VAL A 656 22.90 7.90 -35.41
N GLY A 657 22.13 8.71 -34.67
CA GLY A 657 21.41 8.27 -33.48
C GLY A 657 20.42 7.15 -33.77
N ARG A 658 19.59 7.30 -34.81
CA ARG A 658 18.61 6.28 -35.24
C ARG A 658 19.29 5.00 -35.75
N LEU A 659 20.38 5.13 -36.52
CA LEU A 659 21.17 3.97 -36.97
C LEU A 659 21.74 3.19 -35.79
N LEU A 660 22.28 3.87 -34.79
CA LEU A 660 22.77 3.23 -33.57
C LEU A 660 21.65 2.56 -32.77
N GLU A 661 20.47 3.15 -32.72
CA GLU A 661 19.31 2.59 -32.05
C GLU A 661 18.77 1.34 -32.76
N GLU A 662 18.63 1.37 -34.09
CA GLU A 662 18.21 0.21 -34.86
C GLU A 662 19.27 -0.90 -34.89
N LEU A 663 20.56 -0.55 -34.89
CA LEU A 663 21.66 -1.50 -34.72
C LEU A 663 21.58 -2.17 -33.34
N ALA A 664 21.29 -1.40 -32.29
CA ALA A 664 21.12 -1.95 -30.95
C ALA A 664 19.88 -2.87 -30.86
N ALA A 665 18.79 -2.53 -31.56
CA ALA A 665 17.62 -3.39 -31.69
C ALA A 665 17.92 -4.69 -32.48
N ALA A 666 18.70 -4.60 -33.57
CA ALA A 666 19.17 -5.76 -34.34
C ALA A 666 20.03 -6.68 -33.49
N ARG A 667 20.94 -6.11 -32.69
CA ARG A 667 21.76 -6.84 -31.74
C ARG A 667 20.93 -7.55 -30.67
N ALA A 668 19.95 -6.85 -30.10
CA ALA A 668 19.03 -7.44 -29.12
C ALA A 668 18.16 -8.57 -29.72
N ALA A 669 17.92 -8.54 -31.04
CA ALA A 669 17.27 -9.62 -31.78
C ALA A 669 18.22 -10.76 -32.17
N GLY A 670 19.52 -10.65 -31.88
CA GLY A 670 20.52 -11.66 -32.22
C GLY A 670 20.93 -11.66 -33.71
N GLU A 671 20.47 -10.68 -34.48
CA GLU A 671 20.77 -10.50 -35.91
C GLU A 671 22.20 -9.98 -36.15
N VAL A 672 22.74 -9.25 -35.17
CA VAL A 672 24.10 -8.70 -35.17
C VAL A 672 24.77 -9.02 -33.84
N ARG A 673 25.94 -9.64 -33.88
CA ARG A 673 26.67 -10.12 -32.69
C ARG A 673 28.08 -9.54 -32.60
N THR A 674 28.71 -9.23 -33.73
CA THR A 674 30.10 -8.77 -33.80
C THR A 674 30.22 -7.34 -34.32
N CYS A 675 31.36 -6.69 -34.06
CA CYS A 675 31.63 -5.35 -34.60
C CYS A 675 31.66 -5.36 -36.14
N ARG A 676 32.20 -6.42 -36.75
CA ARG A 676 32.22 -6.59 -38.20
C ARG A 676 30.82 -6.66 -38.80
N GLU A 677 29.95 -7.50 -38.22
CA GLU A 677 28.54 -7.56 -38.64
C GLU A 677 27.82 -6.23 -38.44
N ALA A 678 28.18 -5.47 -37.39
CA ALA A 678 27.62 -4.14 -37.16
C ALA A 678 28.01 -3.14 -38.25
N GLU A 679 29.27 -3.16 -38.70
CA GLU A 679 29.73 -2.32 -39.80
C GLU A 679 28.99 -2.63 -41.11
N GLU A 680 28.87 -3.92 -41.44
CA GLU A 680 28.13 -4.40 -42.62
C GLU A 680 26.65 -4.01 -42.54
N TRP A 681 26.03 -4.17 -41.36
CA TRP A 681 24.64 -3.81 -41.12
C TRP A 681 24.40 -2.29 -41.31
N VAL A 682 25.28 -1.44 -40.77
CA VAL A 682 25.18 0.02 -40.87
C VAL A 682 25.32 0.48 -42.33
N ARG A 683 26.27 -0.09 -43.09
CA ARG A 683 26.42 0.19 -44.53
C ARG A 683 25.17 -0.18 -45.31
N LYS A 684 24.57 -1.34 -45.02
CA LYS A 684 23.38 -1.84 -45.71
C LYS A 684 22.12 -1.01 -45.44
N ASN A 685 21.98 -0.47 -44.22
CA ASN A 685 20.75 0.21 -43.80
C ASN A 685 20.79 1.75 -43.95
N LYS A 686 21.95 2.35 -44.29
CA LYS A 686 22.08 3.81 -44.52
C LYS A 686 21.03 4.33 -45.51
N SER A 687 20.97 3.74 -46.72
CA SER A 687 20.09 4.20 -47.79
C SER A 687 18.61 4.07 -47.43
N LYS A 688 18.24 2.98 -46.76
CA LYS A 688 16.87 2.75 -46.29
C LYS A 688 16.43 3.83 -45.29
N MET A 689 17.27 4.15 -44.31
CA MET A 689 16.92 5.15 -43.28
C MET A 689 17.01 6.60 -43.77
N LEU A 690 17.75 6.87 -44.85
CA LEU A 690 17.74 8.16 -45.54
C LEU A 690 16.45 8.37 -46.35
N LEU A 691 15.89 7.31 -46.93
CA LEU A 691 14.62 7.35 -47.66
C LEU A 691 13.43 7.61 -46.72
N GLU A 692 13.47 7.06 -45.49
CA GLU A 692 12.44 7.30 -44.46
C GLU A 692 12.41 8.75 -43.91
N ASP A 693 13.47 9.56 -44.12
CA ASP A 693 13.50 10.98 -43.73
C ASP A 693 12.90 11.92 -44.81
N LEU A 694 12.76 11.43 -46.04
CA LEU A 694 12.23 12.21 -47.19
C LEU A 694 10.72 12.05 -47.38
N THR A 695 10.11 11.13 -46.63
CA THR A 695 8.67 10.80 -46.60
C THR A 695 8.07 11.16 -45.25
#